data_AF-A0A1X1YP96-F1
#
_entry.id   AF-A0A1X1YP96-F1
#
_cell.length_a   1.000
_cell.length_b   1.000
_cell.length_c   1.000
_cell.angle_alpha   90.00
_cell.angle_beta   90.00
_cell.angle_gamma   90.00
#
_symmetry.space_group_name_H-M   'P 1'
#
loop_
_entity.id
_entity.type
_entity.pdbx_description
1 polymer ?
#
loop_
_entity_poly.entity_id
_entity_poly.type
_entity_poly.pdbx_seq_one_letter_code
_entity_poly.pdbx_strand_id
1 'polypeptide(L)'
;MPDWIASGSHLELRFGWSKEQTAAVADALGLDATMTEDMRHVTAMMVRDIVVNWQTRGKETFYSRSRDFYSDMPRRYRTIEFLSYHYVTGVSDWLASRGYITQTLGKRNPGPGGDSYRTFAKPTPVLLDLVTGLIDVAEPRMAEKTPELIILRDEGGKSVDYDDTEETRRMRAEMVEINARMRALCRPRLDGREVQMPWLVRIFNVDFDHGGRLYFKGNSSQNMPKVDRRRVEVEIDDALHTTTELDYSTLHLALGYAEEGERRPRQPYEIKGFSRDEVKVATNVAINAPSELSAIRAIAMDQAEKERKSHPTRTDLAHAHTVYRRLTRKHWRARNLIGSGAGLRLQRIDSDIAVQVMLSMLRQDIPVLPIHDSFLVATHHQEELWMAMASAAKARGYDLEIHGEDNTFRAQAITHPGVTSTNYLTEVPRPTPHRPYLPTGGYCSDQHLYQGTNGRLSSEPSGKTRQKECSGTDPPRWVYPGLPRVLLRSVGPPPGSKGLGLRDGEHQRCQRAHHRGYARLPVGWPDHRQHRRRDPSRGSRDGLCHRRNTAPRHDARYQPHTRWCRVGREPPRFRFPSVRAWLGEALGDASEPRASGIFPCRRTLFMRMNVCPHERWKENDVTDELNAMTATQYKTYENRLRRVAARQGLRLEKSRLRDHRAVGYGTYQLVDVASNTLVSYSGTNGYGLGLDDIATTLYE
;
A
#
# COMPACT_ATOMS: atom_id res chain seq x y z
N MET A 1 -13.41 -21.91 -15.34
CA MET A 1 -13.74 -20.71 -14.54
C MET A 1 -12.43 -20.04 -14.17
N PRO A 2 -12.36 -18.70 -14.10
CA PRO A 2 -11.32 -18.03 -13.33
C PRO A 2 -11.49 -18.36 -11.84
N ASP A 3 -10.39 -18.61 -11.13
CA ASP A 3 -10.44 -19.05 -9.72
C ASP A 3 -11.07 -18.00 -8.77
N TRP A 4 -11.06 -16.72 -9.17
CA TRP A 4 -11.70 -15.64 -8.42
C TRP A 4 -13.25 -15.69 -8.42
N ILE A 5 -13.87 -16.53 -9.27
CA ILE A 5 -15.33 -16.74 -9.32
C ILE A 5 -15.79 -17.87 -8.37
N ALA A 6 -14.89 -18.77 -7.93
CA ALA A 6 -15.26 -19.96 -7.18
C ALA A 6 -15.20 -19.75 -5.65
N SER A 7 -16.37 -19.59 -5.01
CA SER A 7 -16.47 -19.66 -3.55
C SER A 7 -16.06 -21.05 -3.03
N GLY A 8 -15.19 -21.10 -2.01
CA GLY A 8 -14.57 -22.34 -1.51
C GLY A 8 -15.51 -23.45 -1.05
N SER A 9 -14.95 -24.64 -0.84
CA SER A 9 -15.67 -25.88 -0.49
C SER A 9 -16.41 -25.85 0.84
N HIS A 10 -16.02 -24.98 1.78
CA HIS A 10 -16.57 -24.87 3.14
C HIS A 10 -17.03 -23.44 3.45
N LEU A 11 -17.81 -23.25 4.53
CA LEU A 11 -18.34 -21.94 4.94
C LEU A 11 -17.65 -21.44 6.22
N GLU A 12 -17.42 -20.13 6.31
CA GLU A 12 -16.81 -19.49 7.48
C GLU A 12 -17.82 -19.40 8.64
N LEU A 13 -17.32 -19.56 9.87
CA LEU A 13 -18.05 -19.16 11.08
C LEU A 13 -18.22 -17.64 11.09
N ARG A 14 -19.46 -17.14 11.19
CA ARG A 14 -19.79 -15.71 11.01
C ARG A 14 -20.48 -15.04 12.19
N PHE A 15 -21.14 -15.79 13.07
CA PHE A 15 -21.94 -15.23 14.18
C PHE A 15 -22.93 -14.12 13.71
N GLY A 16 -23.35 -13.21 14.60
CA GLY A 16 -24.33 -12.18 14.26
C GLY A 16 -25.78 -12.68 14.31
N TRP A 17 -26.10 -13.49 15.31
CA TRP A 17 -27.48 -13.79 15.71
C TRP A 17 -27.79 -13.06 17.01
N SER A 18 -29.01 -12.59 17.22
CA SER A 18 -29.39 -11.93 18.48
C SER A 18 -29.57 -12.92 19.63
N LYS A 19 -29.71 -12.41 20.86
CA LYS A 19 -30.00 -13.25 22.04
C LYS A 19 -31.36 -13.93 21.91
N GLU A 20 -32.35 -13.23 21.39
CA GLU A 20 -33.69 -13.74 21.09
C GLU A 20 -33.61 -14.87 20.06
N GLN A 21 -32.84 -14.68 18.98
CA GLN A 21 -32.59 -15.69 17.93
C GLN A 21 -31.81 -16.93 18.42
N THR A 22 -31.20 -16.88 19.60
CA THR A 22 -30.38 -17.97 20.13
C THR A 22 -30.91 -18.58 21.42
N ALA A 23 -31.95 -18.00 22.03
CA ALA A 23 -32.53 -18.44 23.30
C ALA A 23 -32.98 -19.91 23.25
N ALA A 24 -33.85 -20.29 22.31
CA ALA A 24 -34.35 -21.66 22.19
C ALA A 24 -33.23 -22.70 21.98
N VAL A 25 -32.17 -22.34 21.25
CA VAL A 25 -30.99 -23.19 21.04
C VAL A 25 -30.17 -23.32 22.33
N ALA A 26 -30.02 -22.23 23.09
CA ALA A 26 -29.34 -22.25 24.38
C ALA A 26 -30.08 -23.10 25.43
N ASP A 27 -31.41 -22.98 25.49
CA ASP A 27 -32.26 -23.75 26.38
C ASP A 27 -32.21 -25.26 26.05
N ALA A 28 -32.31 -25.62 24.77
CA ALA A 28 -32.23 -27.01 24.31
C ALA A 28 -30.87 -27.65 24.58
N LEU A 29 -29.78 -26.88 24.49
CA LEU A 29 -28.42 -27.31 24.84
C LEU A 29 -28.18 -27.39 26.37
N GLY A 30 -29.15 -26.99 27.20
CA GLY A 30 -29.03 -26.95 28.66
C GLY A 30 -27.96 -25.98 29.16
N LEU A 31 -27.78 -24.83 28.48
CA LEU A 31 -26.75 -23.86 28.83
C LEU A 31 -27.16 -23.06 30.08
N ASP A 32 -26.61 -23.44 31.23
CA ASP A 32 -27.01 -22.93 32.53
C ASP A 32 -26.14 -21.78 33.08
N ALA A 33 -26.36 -21.44 34.35
CA ALA A 33 -25.62 -20.39 35.06
C ALA A 33 -24.15 -20.72 35.36
N THR A 34 -23.66 -21.95 35.09
CA THR A 34 -22.22 -22.28 35.20
C THR A 34 -21.38 -21.62 34.11
N MET A 35 -22.02 -21.23 32.99
CA MET A 35 -21.41 -20.47 31.91
C MET A 35 -21.72 -18.98 32.05
N THR A 36 -20.82 -18.11 31.61
CA THR A 36 -21.12 -16.67 31.50
C THR A 36 -22.20 -16.44 30.44
N GLU A 37 -22.95 -15.35 30.55
CA GLU A 37 -24.01 -15.01 29.58
C GLU A 37 -23.49 -14.94 28.14
N ASP A 38 -22.34 -14.29 27.94
CA ASP A 38 -21.64 -14.27 26.66
C ASP A 38 -21.30 -15.67 26.16
N MET A 39 -20.73 -16.54 27.03
CA MET A 39 -20.35 -17.90 26.62
C MET A 39 -21.58 -18.74 26.26
N ARG A 40 -22.72 -18.58 26.96
CA ARG A 40 -23.99 -19.23 26.57
C ARG A 40 -24.44 -18.77 25.18
N HIS A 41 -24.50 -17.45 24.98
CA HIS A 41 -24.94 -16.86 23.73
C HIS A 41 -24.04 -17.26 22.55
N VAL A 42 -22.70 -17.23 22.72
CA VAL A 42 -21.75 -17.64 21.68
C VAL A 42 -21.81 -19.15 21.40
N THR A 43 -22.10 -19.98 22.40
CA THR A 43 -22.33 -21.42 22.20
C THR A 43 -23.53 -21.66 21.30
N ALA A 44 -24.66 -21.01 21.59
CA ALA A 44 -25.86 -21.10 20.78
C ALA A 44 -25.68 -20.48 19.37
N MET A 45 -24.97 -19.36 19.24
CA MET A 45 -24.58 -18.80 17.92
C MET A 45 -23.74 -19.77 17.09
N MET A 46 -22.75 -20.43 17.70
CA MET A 46 -21.88 -21.37 17.01
C MET A 46 -22.65 -22.61 16.54
N VAL A 47 -23.55 -23.14 17.38
CA VAL A 47 -24.46 -24.22 16.99
C VAL A 47 -25.37 -23.79 15.84
N ARG A 48 -25.98 -22.60 15.92
CA ARG A 48 -26.84 -22.08 14.86
C ARG A 48 -26.09 -21.91 13.53
N ASP A 49 -24.86 -21.39 13.55
CA ASP A 49 -24.00 -21.32 12.36
C ASP A 49 -23.73 -22.69 11.74
N ILE A 50 -23.31 -23.66 12.57
CA ILE A 50 -22.96 -25.00 12.11
C ILE A 50 -24.18 -25.71 11.50
N VAL A 51 -25.35 -25.58 12.12
CA VAL A 51 -26.59 -26.23 11.65
C VAL A 51 -27.15 -25.53 10.40
N VAL A 52 -27.20 -24.20 10.35
CA VAL A 52 -27.65 -23.45 9.15
C VAL A 52 -26.75 -23.75 7.96
N ASN A 53 -25.42 -23.72 8.11
CA ASN A 53 -24.47 -24.03 7.04
C ASN A 53 -24.62 -25.49 6.54
N TRP A 54 -24.88 -26.42 7.46
CA TRP A 54 -25.11 -27.83 7.11
C TRP A 54 -26.45 -28.04 6.39
N GLN A 55 -27.56 -27.54 6.93
CA GLN A 55 -28.89 -27.76 6.37
C GLN A 55 -29.11 -27.02 5.04
N THR A 56 -28.63 -25.78 4.91
CA THR A 56 -28.89 -24.98 3.69
C THR A 56 -27.93 -25.26 2.54
N ARG A 57 -26.71 -25.74 2.82
CA ARG A 57 -25.64 -25.90 1.81
C ARG A 57 -24.94 -27.26 1.82
N GLY A 58 -25.20 -28.13 2.80
CA GLY A 58 -24.46 -29.38 2.99
C GLY A 58 -22.98 -29.16 3.35
N LYS A 59 -22.60 -27.97 3.82
CA LYS A 59 -21.20 -27.56 4.03
C LYS A 59 -20.83 -27.54 5.51
N GLU A 60 -19.65 -28.07 5.80
CA GLU A 60 -19.01 -27.94 7.10
C GLU A 60 -18.61 -26.48 7.37
N THR A 61 -18.64 -26.09 8.64
CA THR A 61 -18.28 -24.73 9.07
C THR A 61 -16.84 -24.70 9.53
N PHE A 62 -16.02 -23.83 8.95
CA PHE A 62 -14.62 -23.68 9.33
C PHE A 62 -14.38 -22.49 10.26
N TYR A 63 -13.35 -22.62 11.09
CA TYR A 63 -12.83 -21.54 11.94
C TYR A 63 -11.34 -21.77 12.23
N SER A 64 -10.68 -20.74 12.78
CA SER A 64 -9.28 -20.84 13.20
C SER A 64 -9.17 -21.42 14.61
N ARG A 65 -8.11 -22.18 14.85
CA ARG A 65 -7.66 -22.55 16.21
C ARG A 65 -6.28 -21.97 16.55
N SER A 66 -5.76 -21.06 15.70
CA SER A 66 -4.57 -20.27 16.03
C SER A 66 -4.97 -19.03 16.83
N ARG A 67 -4.22 -18.72 17.88
CA ARG A 67 -4.40 -17.48 18.65
C ARG A 67 -4.11 -16.25 17.80
N ASP A 68 -3.08 -16.33 16.95
CA ASP A 68 -2.59 -15.25 16.09
C ASP A 68 -3.72 -14.64 15.24
N PHE A 69 -4.50 -15.51 14.58
CA PHE A 69 -5.68 -15.14 13.77
C PHE A 69 -6.66 -14.18 14.49
N TYR A 70 -6.82 -14.33 15.81
CA TYR A 70 -7.72 -13.49 16.61
C TYR A 70 -7.01 -12.30 17.28
N SER A 71 -5.71 -12.42 17.58
CA SER A 71 -4.89 -11.32 18.13
C SER A 71 -4.35 -10.35 17.07
N ASP A 72 -4.48 -10.70 15.79
CA ASP A 72 -4.06 -9.87 14.67
C ASP A 72 -5.12 -8.87 14.20
N MET A 73 -6.32 -8.91 14.78
CA MET A 73 -7.39 -7.94 14.51
C MET A 73 -7.64 -7.01 15.72
N PRO A 74 -7.17 -5.74 15.65
CA PRO A 74 -7.49 -4.68 16.62
C PRO A 74 -8.98 -4.43 16.77
N ARG A 75 -9.39 -3.78 17.87
CA ARG A 75 -10.80 -3.68 18.27
C ARG A 75 -11.64 -2.91 17.25
N ARG A 76 -11.09 -1.86 16.64
CA ARG A 76 -11.76 -1.01 15.64
C ARG A 76 -12.19 -1.79 14.40
N TYR A 77 -11.39 -2.76 13.96
CA TYR A 77 -11.62 -3.50 12.71
C TYR A 77 -12.54 -4.73 12.86
N ARG A 78 -12.92 -5.09 14.10
CA ARG A 78 -13.83 -6.22 14.34
C ARG A 78 -15.25 -5.86 13.91
N THR A 79 -15.70 -6.49 12.82
CA THR A 79 -17.09 -6.45 12.34
C THR A 79 -17.97 -7.50 13.02
N ILE A 80 -17.39 -8.65 13.37
CA ILE A 80 -18.07 -9.78 14.02
C ILE A 80 -17.80 -9.72 15.52
N GLU A 81 -18.86 -9.55 16.30
CA GLU A 81 -18.79 -9.59 17.76
C GLU A 81 -18.51 -11.02 18.26
N PHE A 82 -17.88 -11.14 19.43
CA PHE A 82 -17.46 -12.41 20.06
C PHE A 82 -16.49 -13.31 19.26
N LEU A 83 -16.15 -12.99 18.01
CA LEU A 83 -15.16 -13.74 17.22
C LEU A 83 -13.75 -13.57 17.80
N SER A 84 -13.43 -14.44 18.77
CA SER A 84 -12.19 -14.44 19.53
C SER A 84 -11.69 -15.86 19.78
N TYR A 85 -10.39 -15.99 20.01
CA TYR A 85 -9.77 -17.27 20.34
C TYR A 85 -10.46 -17.96 21.53
N HIS A 86 -10.64 -17.24 22.64
CA HIS A 86 -11.22 -17.77 23.88
C HIS A 86 -12.62 -18.35 23.67
N TYR A 87 -13.51 -17.58 23.04
CA TYR A 87 -14.87 -18.04 22.78
C TYR A 87 -14.89 -19.16 21.75
N VAL A 88 -14.27 -19.01 20.57
CA VAL A 88 -14.40 -20.00 19.50
C VAL A 88 -13.77 -21.35 19.88
N THR A 89 -12.54 -21.37 20.41
CA THR A 89 -11.94 -22.66 20.78
C THR A 89 -12.65 -23.28 21.98
N GLY A 90 -12.95 -22.49 23.02
CA GLY A 90 -13.64 -22.97 24.22
C GLY A 90 -15.01 -23.57 23.94
N VAL A 91 -15.84 -22.88 23.15
CA VAL A 91 -17.14 -23.38 22.70
C VAL A 91 -16.99 -24.64 21.84
N SER A 92 -16.08 -24.63 20.87
CA SER A 92 -15.91 -25.78 19.98
C SER A 92 -15.47 -27.05 20.74
N ASP A 93 -14.58 -26.91 21.73
CA ASP A 93 -14.12 -28.02 22.57
C ASP A 93 -15.24 -28.51 23.50
N TRP A 94 -16.04 -27.59 24.05
CA TRP A 94 -17.24 -27.91 24.84
C TRP A 94 -18.27 -28.70 24.02
N LEU A 95 -18.54 -28.30 22.77
CA LEU A 95 -19.46 -28.98 21.87
C LEU A 95 -18.95 -30.37 21.44
N ALA A 96 -17.65 -30.47 21.13
CA ALA A 96 -17.03 -31.73 20.72
C ALA A 96 -16.97 -32.74 21.88
N SER A 97 -16.65 -32.30 23.10
CA SER A 97 -16.62 -33.17 24.30
C SER A 97 -17.98 -33.76 24.67
N ARG A 98 -19.09 -33.16 24.21
CA ARG A 98 -20.47 -33.65 24.38
C ARG A 98 -21.00 -34.44 23.18
N GLY A 99 -20.19 -34.63 22.13
CA GLY A 99 -20.60 -35.34 20.93
C GLY A 99 -21.61 -34.59 20.05
N TYR A 100 -21.79 -33.27 20.24
CA TYR A 100 -22.68 -32.44 19.42
C TYR A 100 -22.06 -32.08 18.05
N ILE A 101 -20.73 -32.03 17.96
CA ILE A 101 -20.02 -31.82 16.70
C ILE A 101 -18.87 -32.81 16.54
N THR A 102 -18.58 -33.22 15.32
CA THR A 102 -17.26 -33.75 14.97
C THR A 102 -16.36 -32.62 14.50
N GLN A 103 -15.05 -32.73 14.76
CA GLN A 103 -14.05 -31.76 14.32
C GLN A 103 -12.97 -32.41 13.46
N THR A 104 -12.66 -31.81 12.32
CA THR A 104 -11.45 -32.10 11.54
C THR A 104 -10.44 -31.00 11.87
N LEU A 105 -9.47 -31.32 12.73
CA LEU A 105 -8.50 -30.33 13.20
C LEU A 105 -7.54 -29.88 12.09
N GLY A 106 -7.40 -28.56 11.98
CA GLY A 106 -6.46 -27.93 11.06
C GLY A 106 -5.00 -28.23 11.40
N LYS A 107 -4.16 -28.34 10.36
CA LYS A 107 -2.70 -28.53 10.47
C LYS A 107 -1.98 -27.35 9.81
N ARG A 108 -0.86 -26.92 10.40
CA ARG A 108 0.07 -25.96 9.79
C ARG A 108 1.20 -26.73 9.14
N ASN A 109 1.38 -26.60 7.83
CA ASN A 109 2.54 -27.16 7.14
C ASN A 109 3.78 -26.33 7.51
N PRO A 110 4.87 -26.93 8.03
CA PRO A 110 6.08 -26.19 8.34
C PRO A 110 6.89 -25.87 7.07
N GLY A 111 6.96 -24.59 6.70
CA GLY A 111 7.78 -24.09 5.60
C GLY A 111 7.48 -22.63 5.27
N PRO A 112 8.36 -21.90 4.56
CA PRO A 112 8.05 -20.59 3.99
C PRO A 112 6.88 -20.74 3.00
N GLY A 113 5.78 -20.02 3.23
CA GLY A 113 4.56 -20.16 2.41
C GLY A 113 3.77 -21.45 2.64
N GLY A 114 4.04 -22.21 3.72
CA GLY A 114 3.32 -23.46 4.01
C GLY A 114 1.84 -23.24 4.33
N ASP A 115 0.96 -23.96 3.62
CA ASP A 115 -0.49 -23.90 3.82
C ASP A 115 -0.91 -24.18 5.27
N SER A 116 -1.89 -23.42 5.74
CA SER A 116 -2.57 -23.67 7.01
C SER A 116 -3.99 -24.17 6.74
N TYR A 117 -4.21 -25.46 6.99
CA TYR A 117 -5.57 -26.01 6.97
C TYR A 117 -6.33 -25.46 8.17
N ARG A 118 -7.52 -24.92 7.94
CA ARG A 118 -8.43 -24.45 8.99
C ARG A 118 -9.10 -25.64 9.69
N THR A 119 -9.67 -25.43 10.88
CA THR A 119 -10.45 -26.49 11.55
C THR A 119 -11.87 -26.46 11.02
N PHE A 120 -12.45 -27.63 10.76
CA PHE A 120 -13.84 -27.79 10.32
C PHE A 120 -14.66 -28.43 11.44
N ALA A 121 -15.90 -27.97 11.61
CA ALA A 121 -16.91 -28.60 12.44
C ALA A 121 -18.14 -29.00 11.60
N LYS A 122 -18.66 -30.18 11.93
CA LYS A 122 -19.87 -30.77 11.35
C LYS A 122 -20.83 -31.15 12.49
N PRO A 123 -22.15 -30.87 12.37
CA PRO A 123 -23.10 -31.29 13.40
C PRO A 123 -23.27 -32.81 13.39
N THR A 124 -23.39 -33.41 14.56
CA THR A 124 -23.77 -34.84 14.68
C THR A 124 -25.29 -35.00 14.58
N PRO A 125 -25.81 -36.22 14.31
CA PRO A 125 -27.25 -36.48 14.39
C PRO A 125 -27.84 -36.04 15.73
N VAL A 126 -27.15 -36.31 16.85
CA VAL A 126 -27.57 -35.89 18.20
C VAL A 126 -27.82 -34.38 18.31
N LEU A 127 -26.97 -33.54 17.69
CA LEU A 127 -27.20 -32.10 17.66
C LEU A 127 -28.34 -31.72 16.71
N LEU A 128 -28.40 -32.34 15.53
CA LEU A 128 -29.47 -32.07 14.56
C LEU A 128 -30.85 -32.40 15.14
N ASP A 129 -31.01 -33.56 15.77
CA ASP A 129 -32.27 -33.98 16.40
C ASP A 129 -32.70 -33.01 17.52
N LEU A 130 -31.73 -32.44 18.25
CA LEU A 130 -31.96 -31.51 19.35
C LEU A 130 -32.40 -30.11 18.92
N VAL A 131 -31.82 -29.55 17.85
CA VAL A 131 -32.01 -28.11 17.51
C VAL A 131 -32.61 -27.84 16.13
N THR A 132 -32.79 -28.84 15.24
CA THR A 132 -33.34 -28.61 13.89
C THR A 132 -34.72 -27.97 13.92
N GLY A 133 -35.61 -28.42 14.81
CA GLY A 133 -36.96 -27.85 14.95
C GLY A 133 -37.02 -26.46 15.61
N LEU A 134 -35.88 -25.93 16.06
CA LEU A 134 -35.76 -24.65 16.77
C LEU A 134 -35.08 -23.56 15.93
N ILE A 135 -34.57 -23.90 14.76
CA ILE A 135 -33.80 -23.01 13.89
C ILE A 135 -34.57 -22.80 12.59
N ASP A 136 -35.12 -21.60 12.40
CA ASP A 136 -35.50 -21.16 11.07
C ASP A 136 -34.24 -20.83 10.26
N VAL A 137 -34.01 -21.57 9.18
CA VAL A 137 -32.87 -21.39 8.28
C VAL A 137 -33.05 -20.23 7.29
N ALA A 138 -34.27 -19.72 7.14
CA ALA A 138 -34.58 -18.53 6.33
C ALA A 138 -34.50 -17.24 7.14
N GLU A 139 -34.45 -17.32 8.48
CA GLU A 139 -34.36 -16.15 9.35
C GLU A 139 -33.05 -15.37 9.08
N PRO A 140 -33.13 -14.04 8.86
CA PRO A 140 -31.94 -13.24 8.61
C PRO A 140 -31.08 -13.10 9.86
N ARG A 141 -29.75 -13.12 9.67
CA ARG A 141 -28.78 -12.66 10.67
C ARG A 141 -29.03 -11.18 11.00
N MET A 142 -28.56 -10.76 12.17
CA MET A 142 -28.36 -9.33 12.44
C MET A 142 -27.47 -8.73 11.35
N ALA A 143 -27.75 -7.49 10.96
CA ALA A 143 -26.93 -6.78 9.99
C ALA A 143 -25.46 -6.73 10.48
N GLU A 144 -24.53 -7.22 9.67
CA GLU A 144 -23.10 -7.11 9.98
C GLU A 144 -22.75 -5.64 10.22
N LYS A 145 -22.01 -5.35 11.30
CA LYS A 145 -21.56 -4.00 11.60
C LYS A 145 -20.76 -3.46 10.42
N THR A 146 -21.12 -2.27 9.93
CA THR A 146 -20.38 -1.58 8.86
C THR A 146 -18.89 -1.59 9.18
N PRO A 147 -18.03 -2.13 8.30
CA PRO A 147 -16.61 -2.23 8.58
C PRO A 147 -15.99 -0.84 8.73
N GLU A 148 -14.96 -0.74 9.58
CA GLU A 148 -14.08 0.41 9.51
C GLU A 148 -13.47 0.49 8.09
N LEU A 149 -13.61 1.68 7.50
CA LEU A 149 -13.24 1.98 6.11
C LEU A 149 -11.85 2.62 6.00
N ILE A 150 -11.30 3.11 7.12
CA ILE A 150 -9.95 3.66 7.22
C ILE A 150 -9.08 2.68 8.01
N ILE A 151 -8.08 2.08 7.38
CA ILE A 151 -7.18 1.11 8.00
C ILE A 151 -5.81 1.76 8.18
N LEU A 152 -5.30 1.76 9.40
CA LEU A 152 -3.90 2.08 9.69
C LEU A 152 -3.13 0.78 10.00
N ARG A 153 -1.93 0.66 9.43
CA ARG A 153 -0.98 -0.43 9.70
C ARG A 153 0.30 0.12 10.34
N ASP A 154 0.94 -0.69 11.19
CA ASP A 154 2.28 -0.42 11.70
C ASP A 154 3.39 -0.68 10.65
N GLU A 155 4.65 -0.46 11.04
CA GLU A 155 5.85 -0.75 10.22
C GLU A 155 5.95 -2.24 9.80
N GLY A 156 5.35 -3.15 10.57
CA GLY A 156 5.26 -4.58 10.25
C GLY A 156 4.12 -4.92 9.29
N GLY A 157 3.34 -3.94 8.84
CA GLY A 157 2.17 -4.13 7.98
C GLY A 157 0.94 -4.67 8.72
N LYS A 158 0.99 -4.80 10.04
CA LYS A 158 -0.13 -5.28 10.86
C LYS A 158 -1.07 -4.12 11.18
N SER A 159 -2.38 -4.34 11.04
CA SER A 159 -3.39 -3.33 11.37
C SER A 159 -3.31 -2.94 12.84
N VAL A 160 -3.51 -1.65 13.16
CA VAL A 160 -3.50 -1.10 14.53
C VAL A 160 -4.69 -0.18 14.80
N ASP A 161 -5.16 -0.14 16.05
CA ASP A 161 -6.17 0.83 16.50
C ASP A 161 -5.58 2.26 16.51
N TYR A 162 -6.42 3.26 16.30
CA TYR A 162 -6.06 4.69 16.30
C TYR A 162 -7.21 5.55 16.86
N ASP A 163 -6.90 6.77 17.31
CA ASP A 163 -7.86 7.75 17.82
C ASP A 163 -8.46 8.60 16.70
N ASP A 164 -9.73 9.01 16.84
CA ASP A 164 -10.45 9.72 15.79
C ASP A 164 -10.16 11.24 15.75
N THR A 165 -9.31 11.65 14.82
CA THR A 165 -9.04 13.06 14.50
C THR A 165 -10.16 13.65 13.63
N GLU A 166 -10.10 14.96 13.35
CA GLU A 166 -10.96 15.59 12.33
C GLU A 166 -10.67 15.01 10.93
N GLU A 167 -9.39 14.75 10.62
CA GLU A 167 -8.99 14.17 9.35
C GLU A 167 -9.53 12.74 9.16
N THR A 168 -9.37 11.84 10.13
CA THR A 168 -9.89 10.46 10.00
C THR A 168 -11.41 10.43 9.92
N ARG A 169 -12.11 11.36 10.60
CA ARG A 169 -13.56 11.54 10.47
C ARG A 169 -13.95 12.02 9.07
N ARG A 170 -13.23 13.00 8.50
CA ARG A 170 -13.46 13.47 7.12
C ARG A 170 -13.22 12.35 6.11
N MET A 171 -12.08 11.68 6.18
CA MET A 171 -11.75 10.55 5.30
C MET A 171 -12.76 9.41 5.40
N ARG A 172 -13.27 9.12 6.61
CA ARG A 172 -14.33 8.13 6.79
C ARG A 172 -15.64 8.55 6.13
N ALA A 173 -16.03 9.82 6.24
CA ALA A 173 -17.22 10.35 5.56
C ALA A 173 -17.09 10.28 4.03
N GLU A 174 -15.93 10.67 3.48
CA GLU A 174 -15.58 10.52 2.05
C GLU A 174 -15.74 9.05 1.60
N MET A 175 -15.19 8.09 2.37
CA MET A 175 -15.30 6.67 2.04
C MET A 175 -16.73 6.11 2.19
N VAL A 176 -17.53 6.63 3.12
CA VAL A 176 -18.96 6.27 3.24
C VAL A 176 -19.74 6.77 2.01
N GLU A 177 -19.53 8.03 1.60
CA GLU A 177 -20.15 8.61 0.39
C GLU A 177 -19.78 7.78 -0.86
N ILE A 178 -18.49 7.49 -1.04
CA ILE A 178 -17.99 6.68 -2.17
C ILE A 178 -18.63 5.29 -2.19
N ASN A 179 -18.58 4.55 -1.08
CA ASN A 179 -19.14 3.18 -1.05
C ASN A 179 -20.66 3.17 -1.28
N ALA A 180 -21.40 4.12 -0.70
CA ALA A 180 -22.84 4.22 -0.88
C ALA A 180 -23.22 4.53 -2.33
N ARG A 181 -22.59 5.54 -2.94
CA ARG A 181 -22.85 5.92 -4.34
C ARG A 181 -22.39 4.83 -5.32
N MET A 182 -21.21 4.25 -5.12
CA MET A 182 -20.74 3.12 -5.94
C MET A 182 -21.71 1.93 -5.91
N ARG A 183 -22.23 1.57 -4.72
CA ARG A 183 -23.18 0.46 -4.58
C ARG A 183 -24.56 0.74 -5.19
N ALA A 184 -24.94 2.00 -5.31
CA ALA A 184 -26.19 2.41 -5.94
C ALA A 184 -26.09 2.52 -7.47
N LEU A 185 -24.97 3.07 -7.98
CA LEU A 185 -24.80 3.47 -9.38
C LEU A 185 -24.00 2.46 -10.23
N CYS A 186 -23.13 1.65 -9.63
CA CYS A 186 -22.20 0.81 -10.38
C CYS A 186 -22.55 -0.68 -10.24
N ARG A 187 -22.91 -1.31 -11.37
CA ARG A 187 -23.00 -2.76 -11.50
C ARG A 187 -22.05 -3.23 -12.62
N PRO A 188 -20.76 -3.47 -12.32
CA PRO A 188 -19.83 -4.00 -13.30
C PRO A 188 -20.19 -5.44 -13.67
N ARG A 189 -20.05 -5.77 -14.95
CA ARG A 189 -20.26 -7.13 -15.47
C ARG A 189 -19.05 -7.59 -16.28
N LEU A 190 -18.79 -8.88 -16.27
CA LEU A 190 -17.83 -9.55 -17.14
C LEU A 190 -18.51 -10.80 -17.70
N ASP A 191 -18.54 -10.93 -19.03
CA ASP A 191 -19.20 -12.04 -19.73
C ASP A 191 -20.66 -12.26 -19.25
N GLY A 192 -21.41 -11.16 -19.10
CA GLY A 192 -22.80 -11.13 -18.62
C GLY A 192 -22.98 -11.37 -17.11
N ARG A 193 -21.92 -11.65 -16.34
CA ARG A 193 -21.98 -11.91 -14.90
C ARG A 193 -21.58 -10.69 -14.09
N GLU A 194 -22.33 -10.36 -13.05
CA GLU A 194 -21.98 -9.28 -12.12
C GLU A 194 -20.63 -9.56 -11.43
N VAL A 195 -19.74 -8.56 -11.45
CA VAL A 195 -18.46 -8.58 -10.75
C VAL A 195 -18.69 -8.05 -9.35
N GLN A 196 -18.28 -8.81 -8.32
CA GLN A 196 -18.48 -8.39 -6.94
C GLN A 196 -17.77 -7.08 -6.64
N MET A 197 -18.46 -6.19 -5.94
CA MET A 197 -17.92 -4.98 -5.32
C MET A 197 -17.95 -5.11 -3.79
N PRO A 198 -16.85 -5.59 -3.17
CA PRO A 198 -16.66 -5.51 -1.74
C PRO A 198 -16.61 -4.06 -1.24
N TRP A 199 -16.49 -3.87 0.07
CA TRP A 199 -16.20 -2.56 0.65
C TRP A 199 -14.85 -2.02 0.15
N LEU A 200 -14.87 -0.83 -0.46
CA LEU A 200 -13.67 -0.06 -0.78
C LEU A 200 -13.17 0.61 0.52
N VAL A 201 -11.90 0.41 0.86
CA VAL A 201 -11.28 0.93 2.08
C VAL A 201 -9.98 1.67 1.77
N ARG A 202 -9.61 2.61 2.64
CA ARG A 202 -8.42 3.45 2.54
C ARG A 202 -7.34 2.90 3.48
N ILE A 203 -6.19 2.45 2.95
CA ILE A 203 -5.17 1.73 3.74
C ILE A 203 -3.86 2.53 3.88
N PHE A 204 -3.61 3.03 5.08
CA PHE A 204 -2.41 3.75 5.53
C PHE A 204 -1.39 2.80 6.17
N ASN A 205 -0.11 3.18 6.13
CA ASN A 205 1.00 2.40 6.68
C ASN A 205 1.94 3.32 7.46
N VAL A 206 2.39 2.89 8.65
CA VAL A 206 3.14 3.67 9.64
C VAL A 206 2.29 4.77 10.29
N ASP A 207 1.81 5.73 9.50
CA ASP A 207 0.99 6.87 9.94
C ASP A 207 0.00 7.29 8.84
N PHE A 208 -0.72 8.40 9.03
CA PHE A 208 -1.69 8.89 8.04
C PHE A 208 -1.07 9.67 6.87
N ASP A 209 0.20 10.09 6.93
CA ASP A 209 0.90 10.76 5.83
C ASP A 209 1.51 9.76 4.82
N HIS A 210 1.41 8.46 5.12
CA HIS A 210 2.05 7.38 4.38
C HIS A 210 1.05 6.32 3.90
N GLY A 211 1.02 6.05 2.58
CA GLY A 211 0.10 5.11 1.95
C GLY A 211 -1.27 5.73 1.69
N GLY A 212 -2.33 5.16 2.25
CA GLY A 212 -3.70 5.64 2.08
C GLY A 212 -4.41 5.14 0.82
N ARG A 213 -3.80 4.31 -0.04
CA ARG A 213 -4.44 3.84 -1.30
C ARG A 213 -5.79 3.16 -1.08
N LEU A 214 -6.63 3.21 -2.12
CA LEU A 214 -7.97 2.62 -2.14
C LEU A 214 -7.91 1.15 -2.55
N TYR A 215 -8.45 0.26 -1.72
CA TYR A 215 -8.47 -1.18 -1.92
C TYR A 215 -9.86 -1.77 -1.66
N PHE A 216 -10.32 -2.68 -2.50
CA PHE A 216 -11.49 -3.50 -2.17
C PHE A 216 -11.12 -4.57 -1.12
N LYS A 217 -11.99 -4.78 -0.12
CA LYS A 217 -11.85 -5.86 0.88
C LYS A 217 -12.19 -7.24 0.28
N GLY A 218 -11.29 -7.77 -0.54
CA GLY A 218 -11.39 -9.10 -1.15
C GLY A 218 -11.09 -9.07 -2.65
N ASN A 219 -11.37 -10.19 -3.33
CA ASN A 219 -11.25 -10.27 -4.79
C ASN A 219 -12.19 -9.25 -5.45
N SER A 220 -11.66 -8.51 -6.44
CA SER A 220 -12.36 -7.40 -7.09
C SER A 220 -11.78 -7.13 -8.48
N SER A 221 -12.30 -6.11 -9.17
CA SER A 221 -11.74 -5.57 -10.41
C SER A 221 -10.25 -5.17 -10.28
N GLN A 222 -9.77 -4.78 -9.10
CA GLN A 222 -8.35 -4.47 -8.88
C GLN A 222 -7.43 -5.70 -9.02
N ASN A 223 -7.95 -6.89 -8.74
CA ASN A 223 -7.21 -8.15 -8.91
C ASN A 223 -7.35 -8.72 -10.32
N MET A 224 -8.15 -8.10 -11.18
CA MET A 224 -8.50 -8.62 -12.50
C MET A 224 -7.33 -8.43 -13.48
N PRO A 225 -6.93 -9.48 -14.23
CA PRO A 225 -5.95 -9.37 -15.30
C PRO A 225 -6.36 -8.33 -16.34
N LYS A 226 -5.39 -7.61 -16.93
CA LYS A 226 -5.70 -6.51 -17.87
C LYS A 226 -6.56 -6.96 -19.07
N VAL A 227 -6.38 -8.20 -19.55
CA VAL A 227 -7.17 -8.77 -20.66
C VAL A 227 -8.64 -8.97 -20.28
N ASP A 228 -8.93 -9.33 -19.03
CA ASP A 228 -10.29 -9.46 -18.53
C ASP A 228 -10.90 -8.09 -18.23
N ARG A 229 -10.10 -7.18 -17.66
CA ARG A 229 -10.48 -5.80 -17.34
C ARG A 229 -11.03 -5.04 -18.56
N ARG A 230 -10.42 -5.24 -19.73
CA ARG A 230 -10.85 -4.68 -21.03
C ARG A 230 -12.21 -5.16 -21.52
N ARG A 231 -12.75 -6.21 -20.91
CA ARG A 231 -14.05 -6.83 -21.25
C ARG A 231 -15.09 -6.55 -20.17
N VAL A 232 -14.77 -5.68 -19.21
CA VAL A 232 -15.73 -5.21 -18.21
C VAL A 232 -16.71 -4.25 -18.89
N GLU A 233 -17.98 -4.53 -18.66
CA GLU A 233 -19.10 -3.65 -18.99
C GLU A 233 -19.61 -3.03 -17.68
N VAL A 234 -20.23 -1.86 -17.75
CA VAL A 234 -20.98 -1.28 -16.62
C VAL A 234 -22.43 -1.07 -17.03
N GLU A 235 -23.33 -1.50 -16.15
CA GLU A 235 -24.76 -1.24 -16.28
C GLU A 235 -25.06 0.14 -15.69
N ILE A 236 -25.60 1.04 -16.52
CA ILE A 236 -26.01 2.41 -16.17
C ILE A 236 -27.41 2.61 -16.80
N ASP A 237 -28.37 3.12 -16.05
CA ASP A 237 -29.77 3.32 -16.50
C ASP A 237 -30.38 2.09 -17.20
N ASP A 238 -30.15 0.90 -16.61
CA ASP A 238 -30.54 -0.42 -17.11
C ASP A 238 -29.97 -0.80 -18.51
N ALA A 239 -28.99 -0.06 -19.01
CA ALA A 239 -28.25 -0.33 -20.26
C ALA A 239 -26.79 -0.74 -19.99
N LEU A 240 -26.25 -1.64 -20.81
CA LEU A 240 -24.84 -2.05 -20.72
C LEU A 240 -23.94 -1.19 -21.61
N HIS A 241 -22.85 -0.70 -21.02
CA HIS A 241 -21.84 0.08 -21.71
C HIS A 241 -20.47 -0.56 -21.57
N THR A 242 -19.71 -0.61 -22.67
CA THR A 242 -18.29 -0.97 -22.64
C THR A 242 -17.50 0.04 -21.82
N THR A 243 -16.44 -0.41 -21.14
CA THR A 243 -15.56 0.47 -20.36
C THR A 243 -14.26 0.82 -21.07
N THR A 244 -13.70 1.97 -20.71
CA THR A 244 -12.35 2.42 -21.05
C THR A 244 -11.55 2.66 -19.77
N GLU A 245 -10.24 2.40 -19.81
CA GLU A 245 -9.31 2.62 -18.70
C GLU A 245 -8.49 3.89 -18.92
N LEU A 246 -8.60 4.88 -18.03
CA LEU A 246 -7.71 6.04 -17.98
C LEU A 246 -6.69 5.91 -16.83
N ASP A 247 -5.42 6.19 -17.12
CA ASP A 247 -4.27 5.95 -16.24
C ASP A 247 -3.32 7.17 -16.19
N TYR A 248 -2.71 7.44 -15.02
CA TYR A 248 -1.70 8.47 -14.88
C TYR A 248 -0.32 7.98 -15.35
N SER A 249 0.29 8.69 -16.31
CA SER A 249 1.58 8.35 -16.88
C SER A 249 2.71 8.37 -15.83
N THR A 250 3.06 7.19 -15.32
CA THR A 250 4.20 6.99 -14.39
C THR A 250 4.06 7.81 -13.10
N LEU A 251 2.87 7.81 -12.50
CA LEU A 251 2.43 8.74 -11.44
C LEU A 251 3.50 9.11 -10.42
N HIS A 252 4.14 8.15 -9.75
CA HIS A 252 5.16 8.44 -8.73
C HIS A 252 6.39 9.21 -9.27
N LEU A 253 6.84 8.94 -10.49
CA LEU A 253 7.89 9.76 -11.12
C LEU A 253 7.37 11.15 -11.47
N ALA A 254 6.15 11.27 -11.98
CA ALA A 254 5.59 12.58 -12.32
C ALA A 254 5.44 13.47 -11.07
N LEU A 255 4.92 12.93 -9.97
CA LEU A 255 4.82 13.61 -8.67
C LEU A 255 6.20 14.01 -8.13
N GLY A 256 7.15 13.07 -8.04
CA GLY A 256 8.48 13.35 -7.48
C GLY A 256 9.33 14.31 -8.31
N TYR A 257 9.13 14.36 -9.64
CA TYR A 257 9.75 15.40 -10.48
C TYR A 257 9.11 16.77 -10.25
N ALA A 258 7.80 16.84 -10.05
CA ALA A 258 7.10 18.09 -9.74
C ALA A 258 7.45 18.64 -8.35
N GLU A 259 7.66 17.78 -7.34
CA GLU A 259 8.19 18.18 -6.02
C GLU A 259 9.56 18.87 -6.13
N GLU A 260 10.41 18.47 -7.08
CA GLU A 260 11.73 19.08 -7.37
C GLU A 260 11.66 20.28 -8.33
N GLY A 261 10.46 20.66 -8.81
CA GLY A 261 10.27 21.72 -9.81
C GLY A 261 10.83 21.38 -11.20
N GLU A 262 11.07 20.10 -11.49
CA GLU A 262 11.77 19.61 -12.68
C GLU A 262 10.83 18.86 -13.64
N ARG A 263 11.17 18.83 -14.94
CA ARG A 263 10.33 18.14 -15.93
C ARG A 263 10.72 16.66 -16.07
N ARG A 264 9.78 15.75 -15.81
CA ARG A 264 9.94 14.30 -16.05
C ARG A 264 10.40 14.03 -17.51
N PRO A 265 11.43 13.20 -17.74
CA PRO A 265 11.84 12.78 -19.08
C PRO A 265 10.69 12.08 -19.83
N ARG A 266 10.56 12.33 -21.13
CA ARG A 266 9.47 11.80 -21.97
C ARG A 266 9.39 10.27 -22.01
N GLN A 267 10.55 9.61 -21.89
CA GLN A 267 10.67 8.16 -21.80
C GLN A 267 11.45 7.83 -20.52
N PRO A 268 10.81 7.76 -19.34
CA PRO A 268 11.52 7.60 -18.08
C PRO A 268 12.25 6.25 -17.98
N TYR A 269 11.64 5.16 -18.44
CA TYR A 269 12.16 3.81 -18.27
C TYR A 269 13.13 3.32 -19.38
N GLU A 270 13.37 4.11 -20.43
CA GLU A 270 14.28 3.69 -21.51
C GLU A 270 15.75 3.87 -21.11
N ILE A 271 16.46 2.80 -20.79
CA ILE A 271 17.91 2.84 -20.51
C ILE A 271 18.61 1.83 -21.42
N LYS A 272 19.59 2.29 -22.20
CA LYS A 272 20.34 1.42 -23.12
C LYS A 272 20.98 0.26 -22.33
N GLY A 273 20.77 -0.97 -22.81
CA GLY A 273 21.28 -2.21 -22.21
C GLY A 273 20.27 -2.93 -21.32
N PHE A 274 19.11 -2.33 -21.01
CA PHE A 274 18.11 -2.88 -20.11
C PHE A 274 16.72 -2.90 -20.76
N SER A 275 15.87 -3.81 -20.32
CA SER A 275 14.47 -3.83 -20.78
C SER A 275 13.64 -2.75 -20.08
N ARG A 276 12.61 -2.24 -20.74
CA ARG A 276 11.74 -1.21 -20.16
C ARG A 276 11.07 -1.66 -18.86
N ASP A 277 10.65 -2.91 -18.79
CA ASP A 277 9.89 -3.44 -17.66
C ASP A 277 10.79 -3.74 -16.45
N GLU A 278 12.01 -4.22 -16.69
CA GLU A 278 13.07 -4.29 -15.69
C GLU A 278 13.39 -2.91 -15.09
N VAL A 279 13.59 -1.88 -15.93
CA VAL A 279 13.82 -0.52 -15.44
C VAL A 279 12.60 -0.01 -14.67
N LYS A 280 11.37 -0.30 -15.10
CA LYS A 280 10.15 0.05 -14.36
C LYS A 280 10.10 -0.59 -12.97
N VAL A 281 10.42 -1.89 -12.86
CA VAL A 281 10.51 -2.59 -11.57
C VAL A 281 11.61 -1.98 -10.71
N ALA A 282 12.81 -1.77 -11.27
CA ALA A 282 13.92 -1.14 -10.57
C ALA A 282 13.60 0.29 -10.09
N THR A 283 12.86 1.09 -10.88
CA THR A 283 12.35 2.40 -10.45
C THR A 283 11.43 2.27 -9.25
N ASN A 284 10.43 1.40 -9.32
CA ASN A 284 9.47 1.22 -8.22
C ASN A 284 10.17 0.76 -6.93
N VAL A 285 11.12 -0.18 -7.03
CA VAL A 285 11.93 -0.62 -5.88
C VAL A 285 12.78 0.53 -5.36
N ALA A 286 13.48 1.26 -6.22
CA ALA A 286 14.36 2.35 -5.83
C ALA A 286 13.63 3.53 -5.16
N ILE A 287 12.38 3.82 -5.53
CA ILE A 287 11.55 4.86 -4.87
C ILE A 287 11.07 4.41 -3.47
N ASN A 288 10.79 3.12 -3.29
CA ASN A 288 10.30 2.59 -2.00
C ASN A 288 11.43 2.20 -1.03
N ALA A 289 12.64 1.92 -1.52
CA ALA A 289 13.76 1.55 -0.67
C ALA A 289 14.35 2.75 0.09
N PRO A 290 14.64 2.64 1.40
CA PRO A 290 15.20 3.73 2.21
C PRO A 290 16.73 3.90 2.07
N SER A 291 17.37 3.15 1.17
CA SER A 291 18.79 3.30 0.83
C SER A 291 19.13 2.57 -0.47
N GLU A 292 20.25 2.96 -1.10
CA GLU A 292 20.84 2.27 -2.25
C GLU A 292 21.06 0.76 -1.99
N LEU A 293 21.64 0.41 -0.83
CA LEU A 293 21.91 -0.99 -0.50
C LEU A 293 20.61 -1.82 -0.38
N SER A 294 19.55 -1.22 0.15
CA SER A 294 18.22 -1.85 0.22
C SER A 294 17.63 -2.01 -1.18
N ALA A 295 17.72 -0.98 -2.03
CA ALA A 295 17.22 -1.00 -3.41
C ALA A 295 17.91 -2.11 -4.23
N ILE A 296 19.25 -2.15 -4.24
CA ILE A 296 20.02 -3.13 -5.01
C ILE A 296 19.68 -4.57 -4.57
N ARG A 297 19.56 -4.81 -3.26
CA ARG A 297 19.19 -6.14 -2.73
C ARG A 297 17.78 -6.54 -3.16
N ALA A 298 16.82 -5.63 -3.11
CA ALA A 298 15.44 -5.91 -3.51
C ALA A 298 15.30 -6.11 -5.03
N ILE A 299 16.02 -5.35 -5.86
CA ILE A 299 16.09 -5.56 -7.33
C ILE A 299 16.69 -6.94 -7.64
N ALA A 300 17.78 -7.31 -6.98
CA ALA A 300 18.40 -8.62 -7.17
C ALA A 300 17.50 -9.77 -6.68
N MET A 301 16.74 -9.56 -5.60
CA MET A 301 15.80 -10.56 -5.07
C MET A 301 14.61 -10.79 -6.03
N ASP A 302 14.03 -9.73 -6.59
CA ASP A 302 12.96 -9.83 -7.60
C ASP A 302 13.39 -10.66 -8.83
N GLN A 303 14.63 -10.47 -9.29
CA GLN A 303 15.20 -11.32 -10.36
C GLN A 303 15.40 -12.78 -9.90
N ALA A 304 15.89 -12.98 -8.68
CA ALA A 304 16.10 -14.32 -8.12
C ALA A 304 14.77 -15.09 -7.97
N GLU A 305 13.71 -14.43 -7.52
CA GLU A 305 12.36 -15.01 -7.36
C GLU A 305 11.74 -15.40 -8.70
N LYS A 306 11.87 -14.56 -9.74
CA LYS A 306 11.45 -14.90 -11.11
C LYS A 306 12.14 -16.15 -11.65
N GLU A 307 13.41 -16.34 -11.28
CA GLU A 307 14.21 -17.53 -11.60
C GLU A 307 14.04 -18.69 -10.60
N ARG A 308 13.13 -18.56 -9.62
CA ARG A 308 12.83 -19.54 -8.56
C ARG A 308 14.04 -19.89 -7.67
N LYS A 309 15.01 -18.98 -7.57
CA LYS A 309 16.15 -19.07 -6.64
C LYS A 309 15.73 -18.54 -5.26
N SER A 310 16.18 -19.18 -4.18
CA SER A 310 15.88 -18.72 -2.82
C SER A 310 16.64 -17.46 -2.38
N HIS A 311 17.72 -17.11 -3.08
CA HIS A 311 18.59 -15.96 -2.80
C HIS A 311 19.24 -15.45 -4.10
N PRO A 312 19.54 -14.14 -4.22
CA PRO A 312 20.26 -13.60 -5.35
C PRO A 312 21.72 -14.07 -5.39
N THR A 313 22.22 -14.32 -6.59
CA THR A 313 23.62 -14.64 -6.85
C THR A 313 24.49 -13.39 -6.94
N ARG A 314 25.82 -13.57 -7.04
CA ARG A 314 26.76 -12.45 -7.25
C ARG A 314 26.52 -11.72 -8.58
N THR A 315 26.10 -12.42 -9.63
CA THR A 315 25.73 -11.81 -10.92
C THR A 315 24.45 -11.02 -10.80
N ASP A 316 23.43 -11.53 -10.09
CA ASP A 316 22.15 -10.84 -9.90
C ASP A 316 22.35 -9.51 -9.12
N LEU A 317 23.22 -9.52 -8.10
CA LEU A 317 23.62 -8.31 -7.35
C LEU A 317 24.43 -7.32 -8.19
N ALA A 318 25.38 -7.79 -9.01
CA ALA A 318 26.18 -6.92 -9.88
C ALA A 318 25.31 -6.27 -10.99
N HIS A 319 24.37 -7.03 -11.52
CA HIS A 319 23.37 -6.57 -12.49
C HIS A 319 22.46 -5.52 -11.86
N ALA A 320 21.85 -5.82 -10.70
CA ALA A 320 21.00 -4.90 -9.95
C ALA A 320 21.70 -3.57 -9.59
N HIS A 321 22.97 -3.63 -9.17
CA HIS A 321 23.80 -2.44 -8.94
C HIS A 321 24.01 -1.61 -10.23
N THR A 322 24.24 -2.28 -11.36
CA THR A 322 24.41 -1.62 -12.66
C THR A 322 23.12 -0.94 -13.11
N VAL A 323 21.97 -1.62 -13.00
CA VAL A 323 20.63 -1.06 -13.26
C VAL A 323 20.41 0.17 -12.36
N TYR A 324 20.62 0.03 -11.05
CA TYR A 324 20.41 1.11 -10.07
C TYR A 324 21.29 2.34 -10.35
N ARG A 325 22.59 2.17 -10.65
CA ARG A 325 23.47 3.30 -11.02
C ARG A 325 23.03 3.97 -12.32
N ARG A 326 22.62 3.21 -13.34
CA ARG A 326 22.17 3.76 -14.63
C ARG A 326 20.82 4.50 -14.50
N LEU A 327 19.90 3.95 -13.70
CA LEU A 327 18.64 4.58 -13.30
C LEU A 327 18.89 5.91 -12.57
N THR A 328 19.71 5.89 -11.52
CA THR A 328 20.03 7.07 -10.70
C THR A 328 20.70 8.17 -11.53
N ARG A 329 21.63 7.80 -12.44
CA ARG A 329 22.23 8.73 -13.41
C ARG A 329 21.20 9.33 -14.36
N LYS A 330 20.23 8.55 -14.85
CA LYS A 330 19.15 9.05 -15.73
C LYS A 330 18.23 10.02 -14.99
N HIS A 331 17.92 9.72 -13.73
CA HIS A 331 16.99 10.48 -12.89
C HIS A 331 17.69 11.43 -11.90
N TRP A 332 18.88 11.92 -12.22
CA TRP A 332 19.68 12.78 -11.33
C TRP A 332 18.96 14.06 -10.84
N ARG A 333 17.98 14.54 -11.62
CA ARG A 333 17.07 15.66 -11.29
C ARG A 333 16.06 15.34 -10.19
N ALA A 334 15.68 14.08 -10.06
CA ALA A 334 14.81 13.56 -9.00
C ALA A 334 15.59 12.61 -8.08
N ARG A 335 16.90 12.87 -7.86
CA ARG A 335 17.75 11.98 -7.05
C ARG A 335 17.27 11.82 -5.62
N ASN A 336 16.63 12.84 -5.04
CA ASN A 336 16.09 12.80 -3.68
C ASN A 336 14.87 11.86 -3.57
N LEU A 337 14.27 11.47 -4.70
CA LEU A 337 13.23 10.45 -4.76
C LEU A 337 13.81 9.03 -4.68
N ILE A 338 15.03 8.82 -5.19
CA ILE A 338 15.66 7.51 -5.34
C ILE A 338 16.44 7.15 -4.07
N GLY A 339 16.20 5.95 -3.52
CA GLY A 339 16.85 5.46 -2.31
C GLY A 339 16.39 6.17 -1.03
N SER A 340 15.19 6.78 -1.05
CA SER A 340 14.69 7.68 0.00
C SER A 340 13.53 7.13 0.84
N GLY A 341 12.89 6.04 0.40
CA GLY A 341 11.62 5.57 0.98
C GLY A 341 10.38 6.41 0.60
N ALA A 342 10.51 7.41 -0.27
CA ALA A 342 9.44 8.34 -0.65
C ALA A 342 8.15 7.69 -1.20
N GLY A 343 8.21 6.42 -1.64
CA GLY A 343 7.08 5.72 -2.23
C GLY A 343 5.80 5.71 -1.38
N LEU A 344 5.88 5.63 -0.05
CA LEU A 344 4.69 5.72 0.82
C LEU A 344 4.12 7.15 0.90
N ARG A 345 4.96 8.19 0.94
CA ARG A 345 4.52 9.60 0.88
C ARG A 345 3.80 9.88 -0.44
N LEU A 346 4.38 9.43 -1.55
CA LEU A 346 3.75 9.62 -2.87
C LEU A 346 2.42 8.88 -3.01
N GLN A 347 2.27 7.71 -2.39
CA GLN A 347 0.98 7.01 -2.32
C GLN A 347 -0.10 7.83 -1.59
N ARG A 348 0.27 8.68 -0.62
CA ARG A 348 -0.69 9.56 0.05
C ARG A 348 -1.24 10.61 -0.90
N ILE A 349 -0.39 11.23 -1.72
CA ILE A 349 -0.77 12.23 -2.73
C ILE A 349 -1.64 11.58 -3.82
N ASP A 350 -1.22 10.43 -4.34
CA ASP A 350 -1.97 9.58 -5.28
C ASP A 350 -3.38 9.25 -4.74
N SER A 351 -3.46 8.69 -3.53
CA SER A 351 -4.72 8.38 -2.84
C SER A 351 -5.64 9.60 -2.69
N ASP A 352 -5.06 10.73 -2.29
CA ASP A 352 -5.77 12.00 -2.12
C ASP A 352 -6.36 12.53 -3.45
N ILE A 353 -5.63 12.37 -4.56
CA ILE A 353 -6.13 12.65 -5.92
C ILE A 353 -7.24 11.66 -6.27
N ALA A 354 -7.04 10.37 -6.02
CA ALA A 354 -7.99 9.32 -6.39
C ALA A 354 -9.36 9.49 -5.70
N VAL A 355 -9.37 9.81 -4.40
CA VAL A 355 -10.60 10.14 -3.65
C VAL A 355 -11.31 11.35 -4.26
N GLN A 356 -10.57 12.40 -4.66
CA GLN A 356 -11.15 13.58 -5.30
C GLN A 356 -11.76 13.25 -6.68
N VAL A 357 -11.09 12.44 -7.50
CA VAL A 357 -11.63 11.97 -8.80
C VAL A 357 -12.93 11.19 -8.57
N MET A 358 -12.93 10.21 -7.67
CA MET A 358 -14.13 9.41 -7.39
C MET A 358 -15.30 10.27 -6.90
N LEU A 359 -15.08 11.18 -5.95
CA LEU A 359 -16.13 12.08 -5.46
C LEU A 359 -16.63 13.04 -6.56
N SER A 360 -15.74 13.51 -7.44
CA SER A 360 -16.13 14.39 -8.56
C SER A 360 -17.03 13.66 -9.57
N MET A 361 -16.71 12.41 -9.91
CA MET A 361 -17.52 11.60 -10.84
C MET A 361 -18.85 11.18 -10.18
N LEU A 362 -18.79 10.65 -8.97
CA LEU A 362 -19.96 10.11 -8.27
C LEU A 362 -20.99 11.18 -7.88
N ARG A 363 -20.61 12.46 -7.78
CA ARG A 363 -21.54 13.58 -7.56
C ARG A 363 -22.24 14.07 -8.82
N GLN A 364 -21.76 13.65 -9.99
CA GLN A 364 -22.45 13.77 -11.28
C GLN A 364 -23.25 12.49 -11.60
N ASP A 365 -23.40 11.60 -10.61
CA ASP A 365 -23.99 10.26 -10.71
C ASP A 365 -23.29 9.33 -11.73
N ILE A 366 -22.05 9.65 -12.15
CA ILE A 366 -21.23 8.81 -13.03
C ILE A 366 -20.42 7.81 -12.18
N PRO A 367 -20.67 6.50 -12.28
CA PRO A 367 -19.89 5.49 -11.57
C PRO A 367 -18.50 5.30 -12.18
N VAL A 368 -17.48 5.13 -11.34
CA VAL A 368 -16.09 4.90 -11.77
C VAL A 368 -15.41 3.86 -10.88
N LEU A 369 -14.79 2.84 -11.48
CA LEU A 369 -14.12 1.76 -10.73
C LEU A 369 -12.62 2.09 -10.55
N PRO A 370 -12.11 2.23 -9.31
CA PRO A 370 -10.72 2.59 -9.05
C PRO A 370 -9.80 1.36 -9.16
N ILE A 371 -8.78 1.46 -10.00
CA ILE A 371 -7.79 0.41 -10.25
C ILE A 371 -6.37 0.94 -9.94
N HIS A 372 -6.06 1.05 -8.65
CA HIS A 372 -4.85 1.73 -8.16
C HIS A 372 -4.83 3.20 -8.61
N ASP A 373 -3.90 3.58 -9.48
CA ASP A 373 -3.72 4.90 -10.09
C ASP A 373 -4.49 5.09 -11.42
N SER A 374 -5.21 4.06 -11.90
CA SER A 374 -6.11 4.13 -13.05
C SER A 374 -7.59 3.99 -12.66
N PHE A 375 -8.47 4.29 -13.62
CA PHE A 375 -9.93 4.31 -13.44
C PHE A 375 -10.63 3.70 -14.67
N LEU A 376 -11.61 2.83 -14.43
CA LEU A 376 -12.54 2.36 -15.47
C LEU A 376 -13.85 3.15 -15.40
N VAL A 377 -14.32 3.62 -16.56
CA VAL A 377 -15.61 4.30 -16.73
C VAL A 377 -16.27 3.80 -18.02
N ALA A 378 -17.59 3.96 -18.15
CA ALA A 378 -18.28 3.76 -19.43
C ALA A 378 -17.62 4.63 -20.53
N THR A 379 -17.39 4.05 -21.70
CA THR A 379 -16.59 4.68 -22.78
C THR A 379 -17.10 6.08 -23.19
N HIS A 380 -18.41 6.31 -23.10
CA HIS A 380 -19.02 7.60 -23.44
C HIS A 380 -18.78 8.71 -22.38
N HIS A 381 -18.34 8.35 -21.16
CA HIS A 381 -17.97 9.28 -20.08
C HIS A 381 -16.45 9.45 -19.92
N GLN A 382 -15.67 9.09 -20.95
CA GLN A 382 -14.20 9.18 -20.93
C GLN A 382 -13.71 10.61 -20.75
N GLU A 383 -14.41 11.58 -21.32
CA GLU A 383 -14.03 13.00 -21.30
C GLU A 383 -14.22 13.61 -19.90
N GLU A 384 -15.34 13.30 -19.24
CA GLU A 384 -15.66 13.70 -17.88
C GLU A 384 -14.66 13.11 -16.89
N LEU A 385 -14.28 11.83 -17.05
CA LEU A 385 -13.23 11.22 -16.25
C LEU A 385 -11.87 11.89 -16.47
N TRP A 386 -11.51 12.17 -17.73
CA TRP A 386 -10.26 12.87 -18.05
C TRP A 386 -10.22 14.26 -17.41
N MET A 387 -11.32 15.02 -17.50
CA MET A 387 -11.46 16.34 -16.85
C MET A 387 -11.38 16.25 -15.32
N ALA A 388 -12.01 15.24 -14.71
CA ALA A 388 -11.94 15.02 -13.27
C ALA A 388 -10.52 14.67 -12.81
N MET A 389 -9.82 13.79 -13.52
CA MET A 389 -8.42 13.43 -13.26
C MET A 389 -7.49 14.65 -13.40
N ALA A 390 -7.57 15.38 -14.51
CA ALA A 390 -6.76 16.57 -14.74
C ALA A 390 -7.02 17.66 -13.67
N SER A 391 -8.29 17.86 -13.30
CA SER A 391 -8.68 18.85 -12.28
C SER A 391 -8.24 18.47 -10.88
N ALA A 392 -8.33 17.19 -10.49
CA ALA A 392 -7.88 16.70 -9.19
C ALA A 392 -6.35 16.82 -9.01
N ALA A 393 -5.59 16.50 -10.07
CA ALA A 393 -4.15 16.72 -10.10
C ALA A 393 -3.79 18.21 -9.98
N LYS A 394 -4.42 19.05 -10.81
CA LYS A 394 -4.16 20.49 -10.86
C LYS A 394 -4.53 21.23 -9.58
N ALA A 395 -5.62 20.82 -8.91
CA ALA A 395 -6.03 21.35 -7.61
C ALA A 395 -4.96 21.12 -6.51
N ARG A 396 -4.08 20.13 -6.70
CA ARG A 396 -2.93 19.84 -5.83
C ARG A 396 -1.59 20.35 -6.35
N GLY A 397 -1.59 21.14 -7.44
CA GLY A 397 -0.39 21.74 -8.02
C GLY A 397 0.35 20.87 -9.03
N TYR A 398 -0.24 19.77 -9.50
CA TYR A 398 0.40 18.85 -10.44
C TYR A 398 -0.20 18.94 -11.86
N ASP A 399 0.66 18.99 -12.87
CA ASP A 399 0.31 18.80 -14.28
C ASP A 399 0.69 17.37 -14.70
N LEU A 400 -0.28 16.45 -14.59
CA LEU A 400 -0.07 15.02 -14.79
C LEU A 400 -0.55 14.57 -16.17
N GLU A 401 0.32 13.88 -16.90
CA GLU A 401 -0.04 13.28 -18.19
C GLU A 401 -0.96 12.08 -17.98
N ILE A 402 -2.15 12.10 -18.59
CA ILE A 402 -3.13 10.99 -18.57
C ILE A 402 -3.07 10.23 -19.90
N HIS A 403 -3.15 8.90 -19.84
CA HIS A 403 -3.30 8.01 -20.99
C HIS A 403 -4.66 7.30 -20.95
N GLY A 404 -5.21 7.00 -22.11
CA GLY A 404 -6.35 6.10 -22.28
C GLY A 404 -6.03 4.99 -23.27
N GLU A 405 -6.93 4.01 -23.39
CA GLU A 405 -6.76 2.91 -24.34
C GLU A 405 -6.82 3.44 -25.79
N ASP A 406 -7.75 4.38 -26.07
CA ASP A 406 -7.85 5.11 -27.33
C ASP A 406 -7.16 6.49 -27.26
N ASN A 407 -5.89 6.53 -27.69
CA ASN A 407 -5.10 7.78 -27.76
C ASN A 407 -5.61 8.81 -28.79
N THR A 408 -6.66 8.49 -29.56
CA THR A 408 -7.34 9.41 -30.50
C THR A 408 -7.96 10.62 -29.80
N PHE A 409 -8.41 10.46 -28.54
CA PHE A 409 -9.04 11.51 -27.74
C PHE A 409 -8.15 12.78 -27.59
N ARG A 410 -6.82 12.61 -27.51
CA ARG A 410 -5.87 13.74 -27.42
C ARG A 410 -5.95 14.71 -28.60
N ALA A 411 -6.41 14.26 -29.77
CA ALA A 411 -6.56 15.13 -30.93
C ALA A 411 -7.78 16.05 -30.80
N GLN A 412 -8.89 15.57 -30.22
CA GLN A 412 -10.16 16.30 -30.19
C GLN A 412 -10.22 17.36 -29.09
N ALA A 413 -9.79 17.04 -27.87
CA ALA A 413 -9.80 17.97 -26.73
C ALA A 413 -8.91 19.21 -26.94
N ILE A 414 -7.85 19.09 -27.76
CA ILE A 414 -6.96 20.21 -28.11
C ILE A 414 -7.56 21.07 -29.25
N THR A 415 -8.46 20.52 -30.08
CA THR A 415 -9.04 21.21 -31.24
C THR A 415 -10.35 21.96 -30.98
N HIS A 416 -10.82 22.06 -29.74
CA HIS A 416 -11.99 22.86 -29.36
C HIS A 416 -11.65 24.09 -28.49
N PRO A 417 -10.91 25.09 -29.02
CA PRO A 417 -10.85 26.43 -28.41
C PRO A 417 -12.19 27.16 -28.65
N GLY A 418 -13.22 26.85 -27.86
CA GLY A 418 -14.55 27.43 -28.09
C GLY A 418 -15.60 27.29 -26.98
N VAL A 419 -15.51 26.30 -26.08
CA VAL A 419 -16.47 26.16 -24.98
C VAL A 419 -15.86 26.67 -23.68
N THR A 420 -15.95 27.98 -23.47
CA THR A 420 -15.67 28.61 -22.18
C THR A 420 -16.77 28.21 -21.19
N SER A 421 -16.52 27.18 -20.37
CA SER A 421 -17.39 26.82 -19.25
C SER A 421 -17.17 27.77 -18.06
N THR A 422 -17.57 29.03 -18.24
CA THR A 422 -17.30 30.16 -17.33
C THR A 422 -18.01 30.09 -15.96
N ASN A 423 -18.48 28.92 -15.54
CA ASN A 423 -19.27 28.70 -14.32
C ASN A 423 -18.58 27.80 -13.27
N TYR A 424 -17.35 27.32 -13.49
CA TYR A 424 -16.63 26.44 -12.55
C TYR A 424 -15.52 27.14 -11.73
N LEU A 425 -15.60 28.47 -11.59
CA LEU A 425 -14.76 29.24 -10.67
C LEU A 425 -15.63 29.98 -9.64
N THR A 426 -16.21 29.24 -8.70
CA THR A 426 -16.57 29.81 -7.39
C THR A 426 -15.39 29.65 -6.45
N GLU A 427 -14.94 30.79 -5.92
CA GLU A 427 -13.79 30.88 -5.03
C GLU A 427 -14.02 30.07 -3.74
N VAL A 428 -13.05 29.27 -3.32
CA VAL A 428 -13.04 28.69 -1.96
C VAL A 428 -12.56 29.80 -1.00
N PRO A 429 -13.43 30.34 -0.13
CA PRO A 429 -12.99 31.38 0.80
C PRO A 429 -12.13 30.74 1.89
N ARG A 430 -10.95 31.31 2.15
CA ARG A 430 -10.14 30.90 3.31
C ARG A 430 -10.92 31.27 4.59
N PRO A 431 -11.11 30.35 5.55
CA PRO A 431 -11.84 30.68 6.77
C PRO A 431 -11.01 31.62 7.65
N THR A 432 -11.50 32.84 7.88
CA THR A 432 -11.08 33.71 8.99
C THR A 432 -11.99 33.47 10.21
N PRO A 433 -11.44 33.48 11.44
CA PRO A 433 -12.17 33.01 12.62
C PRO A 433 -13.06 34.11 13.21
N HIS A 434 -14.37 34.06 12.93
CA HIS A 434 -15.36 34.84 13.66
C HIS A 434 -16.28 33.95 14.49
N ARG A 435 -16.24 34.14 15.82
CA ARG A 435 -17.25 33.65 16.76
C ARG A 435 -18.60 34.32 16.47
N PRO A 436 -19.71 33.57 16.45
CA PRO A 436 -21.03 34.09 16.78
C PRO A 436 -21.46 33.66 18.20
N TYR A 437 -22.29 34.49 18.81
CA TYR A 437 -22.97 34.22 20.08
C TYR A 437 -23.99 33.08 19.95
N LEU A 438 -24.19 32.34 21.04
CA LEU A 438 -25.39 31.51 21.24
C LEU A 438 -26.58 32.40 21.64
N PRO A 439 -27.78 32.15 21.09
CA PRO A 439 -29.04 32.30 21.81
C PRO A 439 -29.65 30.92 22.13
N THR A 440 -30.30 30.87 23.29
CA THR A 440 -30.87 29.66 23.89
C THR A 440 -32.28 29.31 23.41
N GLY A 441 -32.55 28.01 23.26
CA GLY A 441 -33.87 27.42 23.58
C GLY A 441 -34.79 27.08 22.39
N GLY A 442 -35.59 26.02 22.57
CA GLY A 442 -36.76 25.72 21.74
C GLY A 442 -36.78 24.35 21.08
N TYR A 443 -37.17 23.31 21.81
CA TYR A 443 -37.82 22.14 21.19
C TYR A 443 -39.23 22.54 20.76
N CYS A 444 -39.64 22.20 19.53
CA CYS A 444 -41.03 21.80 19.25
C CYS A 444 -41.15 21.00 17.95
N SER A 445 -42.27 20.30 17.81
CA SER A 445 -42.58 19.32 16.78
C SER A 445 -43.53 19.85 15.69
N ASP A 446 -43.81 18.94 14.74
CA ASP A 446 -45.06 18.80 13.99
C ASP A 446 -45.22 19.38 12.58
N GLN A 447 -46.17 18.74 11.91
CA GLN A 447 -46.45 18.68 10.48
C GLN A 447 -47.34 19.85 10.03
N HIS A 448 -47.23 20.26 8.76
CA HIS A 448 -48.35 20.35 7.78
C HIS A 448 -47.78 20.84 6.43
N LEU A 449 -48.01 20.15 5.30
CA LEU A 449 -49.20 20.23 4.44
C LEU A 449 -49.37 21.60 3.74
N TYR A 450 -49.05 21.68 2.44
CA TYR A 450 -49.70 22.61 1.51
C TYR A 450 -49.71 22.07 0.07
N GLN A 451 -50.77 22.39 -0.68
CA GLN A 451 -51.05 21.94 -2.05
C GLN A 451 -50.89 23.07 -3.07
N GLY A 452 -50.78 22.72 -4.36
CA GLY A 452 -51.06 23.60 -5.51
C GLY A 452 -49.84 23.98 -6.37
N THR A 453 -49.94 24.17 -7.69
CA THR A 453 -51.09 24.03 -8.62
C THR A 453 -50.62 23.87 -10.08
N ASN A 454 -51.35 23.04 -10.85
CA ASN A 454 -51.70 23.12 -12.29
C ASN A 454 -50.74 23.76 -13.34
N GLY A 455 -50.50 23.00 -14.42
CA GLY A 455 -50.22 23.49 -15.77
C GLY A 455 -50.65 22.46 -16.84
N ARG A 456 -51.64 22.78 -17.68
CA ARG A 456 -52.12 21.93 -18.80
C ARG A 456 -51.38 22.24 -20.10
N LEU A 457 -51.35 21.26 -21.03
CA LEU A 457 -51.54 21.36 -22.51
C LEU A 457 -51.11 19.99 -23.11
N SER A 458 -51.97 19.00 -23.33
CA SER A 458 -52.90 18.80 -24.46
C SER A 458 -52.29 18.78 -25.87
N SER A 459 -52.02 17.58 -26.42
CA SER A 459 -52.22 17.27 -27.86
C SER A 459 -52.12 15.76 -28.14
N GLU A 460 -53.27 15.14 -28.41
CA GLU A 460 -53.42 13.94 -29.26
C GLU A 460 -54.02 14.43 -30.61
N PRO A 461 -53.94 13.72 -31.77
CA PRO A 461 -54.51 12.37 -31.87
C PRO A 461 -53.98 11.39 -32.97
N SER A 462 -54.56 10.17 -32.93
CA SER A 462 -54.90 9.27 -34.06
C SER A 462 -53.87 8.27 -34.61
N GLY A 463 -54.30 7.00 -34.84
CA GLY A 463 -53.40 5.97 -35.42
C GLY A 463 -53.87 4.50 -35.56
N LYS A 464 -55.17 4.17 -35.48
CA LYS A 464 -55.86 2.90 -35.91
C LYS A 464 -55.08 1.55 -36.05
N THR A 465 -55.52 0.57 -35.24
CA THR A 465 -55.80 -0.86 -35.57
C THR A 465 -54.73 -1.81 -36.15
N ARG A 466 -54.47 -2.94 -35.44
CA ARG A 466 -55.08 -4.26 -35.77
C ARG A 466 -54.79 -5.35 -34.71
N GLN A 467 -55.74 -6.25 -34.50
CA GLN A 467 -55.61 -7.46 -33.67
C GLN A 467 -54.88 -8.59 -34.43
N LYS A 468 -54.21 -9.47 -33.67
CA LYS A 468 -54.21 -10.94 -33.90
C LYS A 468 -53.89 -11.65 -32.59
N GLU A 469 -54.64 -12.70 -32.28
CA GLU A 469 -54.54 -13.51 -31.05
C GLU A 469 -53.76 -14.82 -31.27
N CYS A 470 -53.62 -15.59 -30.18
CA CYS A 470 -53.06 -16.94 -30.04
C CYS A 470 -51.51 -17.04 -30.03
N SER A 471 -50.87 -17.77 -29.10
CA SER A 471 -51.41 -18.60 -28.00
C SER A 471 -50.35 -18.97 -26.93
N GLY A 472 -50.71 -18.85 -25.65
CA GLY A 472 -50.29 -19.64 -24.49
C GLY A 472 -48.81 -20.03 -24.24
N THR A 473 -48.23 -19.55 -23.13
CA THR A 473 -47.90 -20.37 -21.92
C THR A 473 -47.24 -19.51 -20.83
N ASP A 474 -47.87 -19.39 -19.65
CA ASP A 474 -47.29 -18.75 -18.45
C ASP A 474 -46.48 -19.74 -17.62
N PRO A 475 -45.45 -19.29 -16.86
CA PRO A 475 -45.61 -19.26 -15.39
C PRO A 475 -44.89 -18.04 -14.72
N PRO A 476 -44.92 -17.88 -13.39
CA PRO A 476 -45.92 -17.06 -12.69
C PRO A 476 -45.37 -15.73 -12.16
N ARG A 477 -46.26 -14.72 -12.04
CA ARG A 477 -45.96 -13.43 -11.38
C ARG A 477 -45.91 -13.57 -9.86
N TRP A 478 -44.87 -13.02 -9.25
CA TRP A 478 -44.80 -12.83 -7.80
C TRP A 478 -45.69 -11.67 -7.36
N VAL A 479 -46.60 -11.94 -6.41
CA VAL A 479 -47.47 -10.95 -5.78
C VAL A 479 -46.84 -10.53 -4.45
N TYR A 480 -46.62 -9.23 -4.26
CA TYR A 480 -46.22 -8.67 -2.96
C TYR A 480 -47.40 -8.75 -1.97
N PRO A 481 -47.24 -9.36 -0.78
CA PRO A 481 -48.29 -9.38 0.23
C PRO A 481 -48.41 -8.01 0.92
N GLY A 482 -49.65 -7.53 1.07
CA GLY A 482 -49.95 -6.26 1.72
C GLY A 482 -49.89 -6.32 3.26
N LEU A 483 -49.71 -5.14 3.87
CA LEU A 483 -49.73 -4.92 5.32
C LEU A 483 -51.07 -5.32 5.96
N PRO A 484 -51.10 -6.09 7.06
CA PRO A 484 -52.32 -6.32 7.83
C PRO A 484 -52.64 -5.12 8.75
N ARG A 485 -53.86 -4.59 8.63
CA ARG A 485 -54.45 -3.67 9.61
C ARG A 485 -54.71 -4.41 10.94
N VAL A 486 -54.12 -3.94 12.03
CA VAL A 486 -54.45 -4.45 13.39
C VAL A 486 -55.69 -3.74 13.93
N LEU A 487 -56.67 -4.53 14.37
CA LEU A 487 -57.86 -4.06 15.08
C LEU A 487 -57.52 -3.72 16.54
N LEU A 488 -57.81 -2.49 16.96
CA LEU A 488 -57.77 -2.09 18.37
C LEU A 488 -58.94 -2.75 19.13
N ARG A 489 -58.61 -3.52 20.18
CA ARG A 489 -59.53 -3.83 21.29
C ARG A 489 -58.92 -3.37 22.60
N SER A 490 -59.69 -2.60 23.35
CA SER A 490 -59.37 -2.09 24.67
C SER A 490 -59.47 -3.19 25.73
N VAL A 491 -58.47 -3.30 26.60
CA VAL A 491 -58.54 -4.01 27.88
C VAL A 491 -57.85 -3.14 28.94
N GLY A 492 -58.52 -2.97 30.09
CA GLY A 492 -58.09 -2.05 31.15
C GLY A 492 -56.99 -2.61 32.08
N PRO A 493 -56.51 -1.79 33.03
CA PRO A 493 -55.37 -2.11 33.89
C PRO A 493 -55.73 -3.07 35.06
N PRO A 494 -54.77 -3.85 35.57
CA PRO A 494 -54.96 -4.69 36.75
C PRO A 494 -54.91 -3.88 38.06
N PRO A 495 -55.60 -4.32 39.13
CA PRO A 495 -55.60 -3.65 40.43
C PRO A 495 -54.35 -3.97 41.26
N GLY A 496 -53.91 -3.00 42.07
CA GLY A 496 -52.82 -3.20 43.03
C GLY A 496 -53.29 -3.70 44.40
N SER A 497 -52.36 -4.23 45.19
CA SER A 497 -52.53 -4.47 46.62
C SER A 497 -51.34 -3.90 47.42
N LYS A 498 -51.67 -3.34 48.59
CA LYS A 498 -50.75 -2.79 49.61
C LYS A 498 -50.09 -3.98 50.36
N GLY A 499 -48.96 -3.88 51.07
CA GLY A 499 -48.10 -2.76 51.50
C GLY A 499 -47.10 -3.29 52.56
N LEU A 500 -46.47 -2.40 53.35
CA LEU A 500 -45.37 -2.66 54.32
C LEU A 500 -43.98 -2.83 53.64
N GLY A 501 -42.88 -2.22 54.12
CA GLY A 501 -42.74 -1.19 55.15
C GLY A 501 -41.28 -1.02 55.62
N LEU A 502 -40.73 0.21 55.51
CA LEU A 502 -39.60 0.80 56.25
C LEU A 502 -38.34 -0.06 56.57
N ARG A 503 -37.18 0.38 56.06
CA ARG A 503 -36.11 1.02 56.88
C ARG A 503 -34.88 1.41 56.06
N ASP A 504 -34.31 2.57 56.40
CA ASP A 504 -32.96 2.99 56.03
C ASP A 504 -31.89 2.19 56.79
N GLY A 505 -30.67 2.15 56.24
CA GLY A 505 -29.51 1.53 56.88
C GLY A 505 -28.22 1.77 56.10
N GLU A 506 -27.45 2.80 56.48
CA GLU A 506 -26.09 2.99 56.01
C GLU A 506 -25.10 1.97 56.63
N HIS A 507 -23.84 2.02 56.17
CA HIS A 507 -22.67 1.27 56.68
C HIS A 507 -22.71 -0.24 56.34
N GLN A 508 -21.59 -0.93 56.07
CA GLN A 508 -20.19 -0.64 56.40
C GLN A 508 -19.22 -1.31 55.39
N ARG A 509 -17.98 -0.80 55.28
CA ARG A 509 -16.88 -1.56 54.66
C ARG A 509 -16.49 -2.73 55.58
N CYS A 510 -16.15 -3.90 55.03
CA CYS A 510 -15.07 -4.70 55.62
C CYS A 510 -14.44 -5.71 54.65
N GLN A 511 -13.15 -5.99 54.87
CA GLN A 511 -12.33 -6.95 54.15
C GLN A 511 -12.44 -8.37 54.76
N ARG A 512 -12.19 -9.40 53.93
CA ARG A 512 -11.62 -10.75 54.24
C ARG A 512 -11.44 -11.42 52.86
N ALA A 513 -10.29 -11.89 52.39
CA ALA A 513 -9.15 -12.60 53.01
C ALA A 513 -9.53 -13.96 53.61
N HIS A 514 -9.22 -15.04 52.87
CA HIS A 514 -9.07 -16.39 53.44
C HIS A 514 -7.99 -17.20 52.72
N HIS A 515 -7.03 -17.72 53.50
CA HIS A 515 -5.97 -18.65 53.10
C HIS A 515 -6.45 -20.11 53.13
N ARG A 516 -5.83 -20.96 52.28
CA ARG A 516 -5.32 -22.35 52.51
C ARG A 516 -4.93 -22.95 51.13
N GLY A 517 -3.87 -23.73 50.92
CA GLY A 517 -2.73 -24.14 51.77
C GLY A 517 -2.33 -25.62 51.58
N TYR A 518 -1.06 -25.91 51.24
CA TYR A 518 -0.37 -27.23 51.16
C TYR A 518 -0.69 -28.13 49.94
N ALA A 519 0.21 -28.94 49.32
CA ALA A 519 1.67 -29.23 49.40
C ALA A 519 2.17 -29.71 47.98
N ARG A 520 3.42 -29.54 47.46
CA ARG A 520 4.79 -30.03 47.83
C ARG A 520 4.95 -31.58 47.73
N LEU A 521 5.92 -32.27 47.07
CA LEU A 521 7.24 -31.99 46.43
C LEU A 521 7.53 -32.87 45.12
N PRO A 522 8.72 -33.44 44.75
CA PRO A 522 9.53 -32.95 43.59
C PRO A 522 10.23 -33.97 42.62
N VAL A 523 10.69 -33.51 41.43
CA VAL A 523 11.72 -34.15 40.54
C VAL A 523 12.39 -33.05 39.66
N GLY A 524 13.65 -33.09 39.16
CA GLY A 524 14.79 -33.95 39.53
C GLY A 524 16.07 -33.96 38.64
N TRP A 525 16.57 -32.82 38.09
CA TRP A 525 17.93 -32.65 37.45
C TRP A 525 18.21 -33.40 36.10
N PRO A 526 19.33 -33.16 35.36
CA PRO A 526 20.51 -32.32 35.62
C PRO A 526 20.95 -31.30 34.53
N ASP A 527 21.95 -30.48 34.91
CA ASP A 527 22.69 -29.44 34.16
C ASP A 527 23.99 -29.95 33.51
N HIS A 528 24.47 -29.34 32.41
CA HIS A 528 25.90 -29.36 32.07
C HIS A 528 26.42 -28.25 31.12
N ARG A 529 27.31 -27.39 31.68
CA ARG A 529 28.55 -26.78 31.06
C ARG A 529 28.40 -25.71 29.96
N GLN A 530 29.34 -24.76 29.77
CA GLN A 530 30.24 -23.98 30.66
C GLN A 530 30.98 -22.90 29.81
N HIS A 531 31.65 -21.93 30.45
CA HIS A 531 32.60 -20.94 29.88
C HIS A 531 31.99 -19.76 29.06
N ARG A 532 32.52 -18.52 29.12
CA ARG A 532 33.59 -17.92 29.95
C ARG A 532 33.35 -16.40 30.11
N ARG A 533 33.68 -15.83 31.27
CA ARG A 533 33.66 -14.37 31.53
C ARG A 533 34.91 -13.68 30.97
N ARG A 534 34.79 -12.41 30.58
CA ARG A 534 35.82 -11.37 30.81
C ARG A 534 35.17 -10.02 31.12
N ASP A 535 35.58 -9.46 32.26
CA ASP A 535 35.42 -8.06 32.66
C ASP A 535 36.61 -7.26 32.03
N PRO A 536 36.59 -5.91 31.96
CA PRO A 536 37.08 -5.17 33.13
C PRO A 536 36.38 -3.82 33.40
N SER A 537 36.51 -3.34 34.64
CA SER A 537 36.18 -1.95 35.02
C SER A 537 37.25 -1.31 35.92
N ARG A 538 37.27 0.04 35.87
CA ARG A 538 37.91 1.02 36.77
C ARG A 538 39.37 1.44 36.54
N GLY A 539 39.52 2.71 36.19
CA GLY A 539 40.59 3.64 36.58
C GLY A 539 39.96 5.03 36.73
N SER A 540 40.05 5.65 37.90
CA SER A 540 39.31 6.87 38.28
C SER A 540 40.23 8.11 38.38
N ARG A 541 39.62 9.28 38.70
CA ARG A 541 40.19 10.61 39.04
C ARG A 541 40.23 11.59 37.87
N ASP A 542 39.89 12.88 37.99
CA ASP A 542 39.22 13.72 39.02
C ASP A 542 38.44 14.82 38.24
N GLY A 543 37.47 15.60 38.75
CA GLY A 543 36.81 15.72 40.04
C GLY A 543 35.74 16.84 39.97
N LEU A 544 34.90 16.98 41.02
CA LEU A 544 34.20 18.19 41.53
C LEU A 544 33.61 19.25 40.53
N CYS A 545 32.39 19.79 40.69
CA CYS A 545 31.25 19.45 41.56
C CYS A 545 29.97 20.20 41.09
N HIS A 546 28.84 19.82 41.70
CA HIS A 546 27.61 20.58 42.02
C HIS A 546 27.51 22.10 41.72
N ARG A 547 26.33 22.72 41.51
CA ARG A 547 24.91 22.29 41.45
C ARG A 547 24.04 23.53 41.12
N ARG A 548 22.80 23.32 40.63
CA ARG A 548 21.63 24.25 40.76
C ARG A 548 21.79 25.58 39.97
N ASN A 549 20.75 26.35 39.65
CA ASN A 549 19.33 26.30 40.04
C ASN A 549 18.40 26.92 38.97
N THR A 550 17.13 26.49 38.95
CA THR A 550 15.88 27.25 38.65
C THR A 550 15.80 28.35 37.56
N ALA A 551 14.78 28.22 36.71
CA ALA A 551 14.16 29.25 35.84
C ALA A 551 13.44 30.37 36.68
N PRO A 552 12.63 31.35 36.14
CA PRO A 552 12.15 31.53 34.75
C PRO A 552 11.97 33.01 34.23
N ARG A 553 11.36 33.14 33.03
CA ARG A 553 10.58 34.30 32.47
C ARG A 553 11.22 35.71 32.37
N HIS A 554 11.19 36.30 31.16
CA HIS A 554 10.17 37.31 30.79
C HIS A 554 10.18 37.70 29.29
N ASP A 555 9.02 38.14 28.79
CA ASP A 555 8.84 38.76 27.46
C ASP A 555 9.54 40.12 27.29
N ALA A 556 10.01 40.42 26.07
CA ALA A 556 9.74 41.72 25.43
C ALA A 556 10.03 41.72 23.91
N ARG A 557 9.16 42.41 23.17
CA ARG A 557 9.19 42.67 21.71
C ARG A 557 10.27 43.71 21.38
N TYR A 558 10.93 43.62 20.22
CA TYR A 558 10.89 44.62 19.12
C TYR A 558 11.85 44.25 17.95
N GLN A 559 11.48 44.62 16.71
CA GLN A 559 12.44 44.77 15.59
C GLN A 559 13.13 46.15 15.69
N PRO A 560 14.22 46.41 14.94
CA PRO A 560 14.02 47.16 13.69
C PRO A 560 14.99 46.84 12.54
N HIS A 561 14.61 47.28 11.33
CA HIS A 561 15.49 47.42 10.16
C HIS A 561 16.41 48.66 10.27
N THR A 562 17.60 48.61 9.66
CA THR A 562 18.19 49.60 8.68
C THR A 562 19.69 49.27 8.45
N ARG A 563 20.17 49.04 7.21
CA ARG A 563 20.59 49.99 6.15
C ARG A 563 21.70 50.99 6.56
N TRP A 564 22.86 50.87 5.90
CA TRP A 564 23.82 51.95 5.60
C TRP A 564 24.34 51.78 4.16
N CYS A 565 24.70 52.88 3.48
CA CYS A 565 25.05 52.91 2.05
C CYS A 565 26.21 53.87 1.70
N ARG A 566 27.04 53.47 0.72
CA ARG A 566 27.99 54.29 -0.12
C ARG A 566 29.16 54.98 0.63
N VAL A 567 30.36 55.25 0.08
CA VAL A 567 30.99 55.31 -1.28
C VAL A 567 32.43 54.71 -1.19
N GLY A 568 33.16 54.18 -2.20
CA GLY A 568 32.87 53.87 -3.62
C GLY A 568 33.95 54.35 -4.63
N ARG A 569 35.00 53.55 -4.95
CA ARG A 569 35.99 53.77 -6.04
C ARG A 569 36.55 52.45 -6.62
N GLU A 570 36.61 52.34 -7.95
CA GLU A 570 37.39 51.38 -8.76
C GLU A 570 38.86 51.89 -8.93
N PRO A 571 39.91 51.14 -9.42
CA PRO A 571 39.93 50.21 -10.59
C PRO A 571 40.98 49.05 -10.45
N PRO A 572 41.62 48.46 -11.52
CA PRO A 572 41.21 48.19 -12.91
C PRO A 572 41.26 46.68 -13.30
N ARG A 573 40.80 46.35 -14.52
CA ARG A 573 41.02 45.04 -15.18
C ARG A 573 42.30 45.02 -16.02
N PHE A 574 43.02 43.90 -16.07
CA PHE A 574 44.07 43.65 -17.08
C PHE A 574 43.79 42.38 -17.90
N ARG A 575 43.96 42.46 -19.22
CA ARG A 575 44.08 41.33 -20.14
C ARG A 575 45.56 41.00 -20.33
N PHE A 576 45.89 39.74 -20.63
CA PHE A 576 47.17 39.37 -21.26
C PHE A 576 46.94 38.57 -22.56
N PRO A 577 47.88 38.62 -23.53
CA PRO A 577 47.61 38.22 -24.91
C PRO A 577 48.19 36.85 -25.29
N SER A 578 47.77 36.37 -26.46
CA SER A 578 48.26 35.17 -27.13
C SER A 578 49.75 35.25 -27.49
N VAL A 579 50.49 34.16 -27.25
CA VAL A 579 51.87 33.99 -27.72
C VAL A 579 51.88 33.03 -28.92
N ARG A 580 52.29 33.53 -30.09
CA ARG A 580 52.73 32.71 -31.22
C ARG A 580 53.73 33.47 -32.10
N ALA A 581 55.02 33.26 -31.84
CA ALA A 581 56.11 33.54 -32.79
C ALA A 581 57.42 32.94 -32.25
N TRP A 582 57.94 31.87 -32.88
CA TRP A 582 59.17 31.90 -33.67
C TRP A 582 59.47 30.53 -34.31
N LEU A 583 60.20 30.56 -35.45
CA LEU A 583 60.55 29.43 -36.34
C LEU A 583 59.33 28.74 -37.00
N GLY A 584 59.34 28.43 -38.30
CA GLY A 584 60.36 28.64 -39.35
C GLY A 584 59.91 27.87 -40.61
N GLU A 585 60.19 28.38 -41.81
CA GLU A 585 59.65 27.87 -43.07
C GLU A 585 60.23 26.51 -43.49
N ALA A 586 59.40 25.65 -44.11
CA ALA A 586 59.84 24.68 -45.12
C ALA A 586 58.65 24.19 -45.98
N LEU A 587 58.84 24.24 -47.30
CA LEU A 587 57.91 23.81 -48.36
C LEU A 587 57.84 22.27 -48.46
N GLY A 588 56.79 21.73 -49.11
CA GLY A 588 56.77 20.33 -49.57
C GLY A 588 55.38 19.82 -49.96
N ASP A 589 55.15 19.61 -51.25
CA ASP A 589 53.87 19.19 -51.84
C ASP A 589 53.90 17.71 -52.29
N ALA A 590 52.71 17.19 -52.65
CA ALA A 590 52.45 16.09 -53.59
C ALA A 590 52.54 14.59 -53.17
N SER A 591 51.39 13.94 -53.36
CA SER A 591 51.16 12.67 -54.11
C SER A 591 51.55 11.27 -53.57
N GLU A 592 50.51 10.44 -53.41
CA GLU A 592 50.48 8.99 -53.72
C GLU A 592 50.80 8.71 -55.21
N PRO A 593 51.28 7.51 -55.68
CA PRO A 593 50.55 6.23 -55.50
C PRO A 593 51.27 4.84 -55.60
N ARG A 594 50.53 3.80 -55.17
CA ARG A 594 50.42 2.39 -55.67
C ARG A 594 51.63 1.43 -55.76
N ALA A 595 51.55 0.39 -54.91
CA ALA A 595 51.54 -1.06 -55.22
C ALA A 595 52.74 -1.78 -55.90
N SER A 596 53.33 -2.76 -55.19
CA SER A 596 53.23 -4.22 -55.51
C SER A 596 54.17 -5.10 -54.65
N GLY A 597 53.79 -6.39 -54.45
CA GLY A 597 54.77 -7.49 -54.40
C GLY A 597 55.33 -8.01 -53.05
N ILE A 598 54.76 -9.14 -52.58
CA ILE A 598 55.46 -10.32 -52.03
C ILE A 598 56.09 -10.25 -50.60
N PHE A 599 55.53 -11.08 -49.70
CA PHE A 599 56.07 -11.55 -48.41
C PHE A 599 57.19 -12.62 -48.63
N PRO A 600 58.16 -12.86 -47.69
CA PRO A 600 57.81 -13.29 -46.33
C PRO A 600 58.74 -12.97 -45.11
N CYS A 601 58.13 -13.11 -43.93
CA CYS A 601 58.67 -13.54 -42.63
C CYS A 601 59.66 -12.69 -41.78
N ARG A 602 59.10 -12.22 -40.64
CA ARG A 602 59.66 -12.24 -39.26
C ARG A 602 60.88 -11.36 -38.92
N ARG A 603 60.58 -10.13 -38.49
CA ARG A 603 61.13 -9.53 -37.25
C ARG A 603 60.12 -8.52 -36.68
N THR A 604 59.54 -8.81 -35.52
CA THR A 604 58.56 -7.93 -34.86
C THR A 604 59.29 -6.75 -34.19
N LEU A 605 59.13 -5.56 -34.76
CA LEU A 605 59.76 -4.34 -34.25
C LEU A 605 58.92 -3.71 -33.12
N PHE A 606 59.58 -3.33 -32.03
CA PHE A 606 59.04 -2.34 -31.10
C PHE A 606 59.01 -0.97 -31.79
N MET A 607 57.87 -0.30 -31.81
CA MET A 607 57.83 1.14 -32.12
C MET A 607 56.86 1.87 -31.18
N ARG A 608 57.34 2.99 -30.61
CA ARG A 608 56.57 3.85 -29.71
C ARG A 608 55.54 4.64 -30.53
N MET A 609 54.30 4.69 -30.06
CA MET A 609 53.37 5.76 -30.45
C MET A 609 53.24 6.77 -29.31
N ASN A 610 53.71 7.99 -29.56
CA ASN A 610 53.34 9.15 -28.75
C ASN A 610 51.91 9.55 -29.14
N VAL A 611 51.03 9.72 -28.15
CA VAL A 611 49.74 10.42 -28.33
C VAL A 611 49.56 11.37 -27.15
N CYS A 612 49.21 12.63 -27.42
CA CYS A 612 49.00 13.66 -26.41
C CYS A 612 47.71 13.40 -25.60
N PRO A 613 47.70 13.59 -24.27
CA PRO A 613 46.52 13.35 -23.45
C PRO A 613 45.58 14.56 -23.46
N HIS A 614 44.83 14.77 -24.53
CA HIS A 614 43.66 15.67 -24.50
C HIS A 614 42.51 15.29 -25.43
N GLU A 615 42.37 14.01 -25.79
CA GLU A 615 41.14 13.49 -26.40
C GLU A 615 40.25 12.80 -25.36
N ARG A 616 39.08 13.42 -25.18
CA ARG A 616 37.94 13.06 -24.34
C ARG A 616 37.61 11.56 -24.37
N TRP A 617 37.91 10.84 -23.28
CA TRP A 617 37.43 9.47 -23.03
C TRP A 617 35.90 9.41 -23.17
N LYS A 618 35.41 8.59 -24.12
CA LYS A 618 33.99 8.28 -24.31
C LYS A 618 33.75 6.82 -23.92
N GLU A 619 33.40 6.57 -22.67
CA GLU A 619 33.13 5.22 -22.14
C GLU A 619 31.79 5.25 -21.36
N ASN A 620 30.83 4.34 -21.48
CA ASN A 620 30.72 3.06 -22.22
C ASN A 620 31.83 2.03 -21.94
N ASP A 621 31.48 1.06 -21.07
CA ASP A 621 31.98 -0.33 -21.01
C ASP A 621 33.33 -0.72 -20.38
N VAL A 622 33.91 0.13 -19.52
CA VAL A 622 35.06 -0.26 -18.66
C VAL A 622 34.77 -1.54 -17.84
N THR A 623 33.55 -1.70 -17.32
CA THR A 623 33.17 -2.86 -16.49
C THR A 623 33.08 -4.17 -17.30
N ASP A 624 32.58 -4.11 -18.54
CA ASP A 624 32.45 -5.30 -19.40
C ASP A 624 33.81 -5.70 -20.00
N GLU A 625 34.67 -4.74 -20.35
CA GLU A 625 36.06 -5.01 -20.69
C GLU A 625 36.80 -5.69 -19.53
N LEU A 626 36.63 -5.20 -18.29
CA LEU A 626 37.23 -5.81 -17.08
C LEU A 626 36.75 -7.24 -16.82
N ASN A 627 35.48 -7.53 -17.07
CA ASN A 627 34.92 -8.88 -16.95
C ASN A 627 35.44 -9.83 -18.05
N ALA A 628 35.82 -9.30 -19.22
CA ALA A 628 36.42 -10.05 -20.32
C ALA A 628 37.95 -10.24 -20.19
N MET A 629 38.63 -9.56 -19.25
CA MET A 629 40.07 -9.69 -19.08
C MET A 629 40.48 -11.08 -18.55
N THR A 630 41.51 -11.67 -19.17
CA THR A 630 42.24 -12.79 -18.56
C THR A 630 42.83 -12.37 -17.21
N ALA A 631 43.06 -13.32 -16.30
CA ALA A 631 43.66 -13.05 -14.99
C ALA A 631 45.00 -12.28 -15.08
N THR A 632 45.79 -12.53 -16.13
CA THR A 632 47.05 -11.81 -16.42
C THR A 632 46.81 -10.36 -16.84
N GLN A 633 45.81 -10.10 -17.70
CA GLN A 633 45.42 -8.74 -18.08
C GLN A 633 44.86 -7.97 -16.89
N TYR A 634 43.95 -8.59 -16.12
CA TYR A 634 43.38 -8.00 -14.90
C TYR A 634 44.46 -7.63 -13.88
N LYS A 635 45.44 -8.51 -13.65
CA LYS A 635 46.59 -8.22 -12.77
C LYS A 635 47.47 -7.09 -13.32
N THR A 636 47.65 -7.02 -14.64
CA THR A 636 48.39 -5.94 -15.30
C THR A 636 47.68 -4.60 -15.15
N TYR A 637 46.35 -4.58 -15.25
CA TYR A 637 45.49 -3.41 -15.03
C TYR A 637 45.53 -2.96 -13.56
N GLU A 638 45.40 -3.89 -12.60
CA GLU A 638 45.60 -3.60 -11.17
C GLU A 638 46.96 -2.93 -10.91
N ASN A 639 48.03 -3.49 -11.48
CA ASN A 639 49.40 -2.94 -11.36
C ASN A 639 49.59 -1.60 -12.08
N ARG A 640 48.78 -1.27 -13.10
CA ARG A 640 48.74 0.07 -13.70
C ARG A 640 48.10 1.06 -12.73
N LEU A 641 46.93 0.75 -12.17
CA LEU A 641 46.22 1.63 -11.23
C LEU A 641 47.02 1.87 -9.94
N ARG A 642 47.71 0.84 -9.41
CA ARG A 642 48.66 1.00 -8.29
C ARG A 642 49.73 2.07 -8.55
N ARG A 643 50.24 2.17 -9.78
CA ARG A 643 51.24 3.16 -10.21
C ARG A 643 50.63 4.53 -10.54
N VAL A 644 49.33 4.62 -10.78
CA VAL A 644 48.62 5.90 -10.93
C VAL A 644 48.38 6.49 -9.54
N ALA A 645 47.76 5.71 -8.64
CA ALA A 645 47.55 6.09 -7.24
C ALA A 645 48.85 6.58 -6.57
N ALA A 646 49.94 5.81 -6.68
CA ALA A 646 51.21 6.17 -6.06
C ALA A 646 51.79 7.51 -6.56
N ARG A 647 51.50 7.92 -7.82
CA ARG A 647 51.93 9.23 -8.37
C ARG A 647 51.07 10.40 -7.86
N GLN A 648 49.89 10.12 -7.32
CA GLN A 648 48.97 11.09 -6.72
C GLN A 648 49.08 11.12 -5.18
N GLY A 649 50.06 10.43 -4.59
CA GLY A 649 50.18 10.31 -3.12
C GLY A 649 49.19 9.33 -2.50
N LEU A 650 48.52 8.48 -3.30
CA LEU A 650 47.50 7.54 -2.85
C LEU A 650 48.01 6.09 -2.84
N ARG A 651 47.53 5.28 -1.89
CA ARG A 651 47.76 3.84 -1.80
C ARG A 651 46.49 3.08 -2.14
N LEU A 652 46.52 2.35 -3.26
CA LEU A 652 45.49 1.38 -3.61
C LEU A 652 45.64 0.13 -2.74
N GLU A 653 44.66 -0.15 -1.89
CA GLU A 653 44.64 -1.34 -1.03
C GLU A 653 43.61 -2.36 -1.52
N LYS A 654 43.93 -3.64 -1.38
CA LYS A 654 43.01 -4.75 -1.68
C LYS A 654 42.57 -5.38 -0.36
N SER A 655 41.28 -5.71 -0.26
CA SER A 655 40.70 -6.40 0.89
C SER A 655 41.46 -7.70 1.20
N ARG A 656 41.77 -7.89 2.49
CA ARG A 656 42.51 -9.06 3.00
C ARG A 656 41.59 -10.23 3.40
N LEU A 657 40.28 -10.10 3.22
CA LEU A 657 39.31 -11.16 3.51
C LEU A 657 39.64 -12.41 2.69
N ARG A 658 39.53 -13.59 3.32
CA ARG A 658 39.81 -14.89 2.69
C ARG A 658 38.56 -15.68 2.33
N ASP A 659 37.45 -15.43 3.02
CA ASP A 659 36.17 -16.02 2.71
C ASP A 659 35.55 -15.31 1.49
N HIS A 660 35.29 -16.07 0.42
CA HIS A 660 34.69 -15.58 -0.81
C HIS A 660 33.22 -15.14 -0.63
N ARG A 661 32.59 -15.49 0.50
CA ARG A 661 31.22 -15.07 0.87
C ARG A 661 31.19 -13.78 1.69
N ALA A 662 32.34 -13.31 2.20
CA ALA A 662 32.40 -12.12 3.04
C ALA A 662 32.20 -10.84 2.20
N VAL A 663 31.35 -9.94 2.70
CA VAL A 663 31.12 -8.62 2.08
C VAL A 663 32.45 -7.86 2.02
N GLY A 664 32.87 -7.50 0.80
CA GLY A 664 34.15 -6.85 0.53
C GLY A 664 35.29 -7.79 0.12
N TYR A 665 35.10 -9.11 0.02
CA TYR A 665 36.09 -10.01 -0.56
C TYR A 665 36.49 -9.59 -1.98
N GLY A 666 37.80 -9.54 -2.25
CA GLY A 666 38.35 -9.19 -3.57
C GLY A 666 38.25 -7.71 -3.98
N THR A 667 37.58 -6.87 -3.19
CA THR A 667 37.38 -5.43 -3.47
C THR A 667 38.56 -4.55 -3.04
N TYR A 668 38.51 -3.27 -3.40
CA TYR A 668 39.59 -2.29 -3.24
C TYR A 668 39.16 -1.01 -2.51
N GLN A 669 40.14 -0.20 -2.09
CA GLN A 669 39.98 1.18 -1.61
C GLN A 669 41.20 2.04 -1.97
N LEU A 670 41.04 3.37 -1.92
CA LEU A 670 42.15 4.33 -1.93
C LEU A 670 42.34 4.94 -0.54
N VAL A 671 43.59 5.01 -0.11
CA VAL A 671 44.04 5.64 1.15
C VAL A 671 45.05 6.74 0.80
N ASP A 672 44.93 7.92 1.41
CA ASP A 672 45.95 8.96 1.32
C ASP A 672 47.21 8.54 2.10
N VAL A 673 48.41 8.69 1.51
CA VAL A 673 49.65 8.21 2.15
C VAL A 673 50.15 9.14 3.26
N ALA A 674 49.82 10.44 3.21
CA ALA A 674 50.30 11.42 4.18
C ALA A 674 49.44 11.47 5.44
N SER A 675 48.12 11.39 5.31
CA SER A 675 47.16 11.39 6.42
C SER A 675 46.71 10.00 6.86
N ASN A 676 46.94 8.97 6.04
CA ASN A 676 46.41 7.60 6.22
C ASN A 676 44.87 7.55 6.35
N THR A 677 44.16 8.52 5.76
CA THR A 677 42.69 8.55 5.69
C THR A 677 42.16 7.88 4.43
N LEU A 678 40.94 7.32 4.50
CA LEU A 678 40.25 6.78 3.33
C LEU A 678 39.85 7.92 2.37
N VAL A 679 40.22 7.77 1.09
CA VAL A 679 39.90 8.72 0.01
C VAL A 679 38.75 8.21 -0.86
N SER A 680 38.67 6.89 -1.08
CA SER A 680 37.59 6.28 -1.87
C SER A 680 37.32 4.85 -1.42
N TYR A 681 36.07 4.58 -1.05
CA TYR A 681 35.55 3.32 -0.50
C TYR A 681 34.01 3.29 -0.58
N SER A 682 33.36 2.14 -0.37
CA SER A 682 31.89 2.03 -0.38
C SER A 682 31.27 1.28 0.82
N GLY A 683 32.08 0.67 1.70
CA GLY A 683 31.62 -0.01 2.92
C GLY A 683 32.02 0.72 4.22
N THR A 684 31.24 0.53 5.30
CA THR A 684 31.50 1.14 6.63
C THR A 684 32.85 0.77 7.27
N ASN A 685 33.52 -0.28 6.77
CA ASN A 685 34.82 -0.75 7.25
C ASN A 685 35.98 -0.36 6.31
N GLY A 686 35.75 0.54 5.36
CA GLY A 686 36.57 0.68 4.16
C GLY A 686 36.33 -0.46 3.17
N TYR A 687 37.05 -0.42 2.04
CA TYR A 687 36.90 -1.32 0.89
C TYR A 687 35.51 -1.26 0.23
N GLY A 688 35.27 -2.15 -0.75
CA GLY A 688 34.01 -2.28 -1.47
C GLY A 688 34.01 -1.83 -2.95
N LEU A 689 35.10 -1.22 -3.44
CA LEU A 689 35.19 -0.74 -4.83
C LEU A 689 35.73 -1.78 -5.82
N GLY A 690 35.26 -1.70 -7.07
CA GLY A 690 35.85 -2.38 -8.23
C GLY A 690 37.10 -1.66 -8.76
N LEU A 691 37.86 -2.29 -9.67
CA LEU A 691 39.02 -1.62 -10.30
C LEU A 691 38.58 -0.53 -11.29
N ASP A 692 37.36 -0.60 -11.83
CA ASP A 692 36.69 0.44 -12.57
C ASP A 692 36.38 1.66 -11.69
N ASP A 693 35.76 1.49 -10.53
CA ASP A 693 35.49 2.63 -9.63
C ASP A 693 36.80 3.29 -9.14
N ILE A 694 37.85 2.49 -8.90
CA ILE A 694 39.20 2.99 -8.59
C ILE A 694 39.80 3.72 -9.80
N ALA A 695 39.63 3.22 -11.03
CA ALA A 695 40.09 3.90 -12.23
C ALA A 695 39.38 5.24 -12.42
N THR A 696 38.06 5.28 -12.27
CA THR A 696 37.26 6.51 -12.28
C THR A 696 37.82 7.51 -11.27
N THR A 697 37.99 7.12 -10.01
CA THR A 697 38.53 8.00 -8.96
C THR A 697 39.95 8.53 -9.25
N LEU A 698 40.78 7.77 -9.98
CA LEU A 698 42.17 8.13 -10.27
C LEU A 698 42.36 8.94 -11.57
N TYR A 699 41.33 9.05 -12.40
CA TYR A 699 41.38 9.74 -13.70
C TYR A 699 40.31 10.85 -13.86
N GLU A 700 39.41 11.02 -12.88
CA GLU A 700 38.70 12.28 -12.60
C GLU A 700 39.66 13.36 -12.05
#